data_AF-A0A7M1KMC7-F1
#
_entry.id   AF-A0A7M1KMC7-F1
#
_cell.length_a   1.000
_cell.length_b   1.000
_cell.length_c   1.000
_cell.angle_alpha   90.00
_cell.angle_beta   90.00
_cell.angle_gamma   90.00
#
_symmetry.space_group_name_H-M   'P 1'
#
loop_
_entity.id
_entity.type
_entity.pdbx_description
1 polymer ?
#
loop_
_entity_poly.entity_id
_entity_poly.type
_entity_poly.pdbx_seq_one_letter_code
_entity_poly.pdbx_strand_id
1 'polypeptide(L)'
;MRQLLADQNNLRDLAATLRNIATEVDGKPVTPDQVSAQLSTATLAPRPNSSYAATRSTPQALATVITDLGFELPRTAAEVTALAHKLEQKGAVSPLGNMGGGLSWPIPMSQADQQGILEFLFKTPNALPGLPLPKYENGVLNYLLSGSSVTSADLQDPALALQKLLDSPKAQALGQALQAHLNGVSSSTSVYDYVLSALQLGLDRESAWLPQRDHIAGWALNDLTHAKQSPSTVVKCLSGYLVETGRATADTAKLATHLLLGRVAPQYLIKDIPKSVTIGSVAWVNLSIAAAAVEAERPGAVATMTFAEVMAHASTLEGRSQATEYAQINALVEWGVIHGEIVKSVSDTYTPEQLDKVRTAFNQQLGERLTASTALDKEIPTREGVARGKIAEKGAIFGNFLEEKVLGTDQYRGTADQLGLGGLHSLLDVAMMDLPNPRPFKSTDPNFPLEALNANPRFGVTEAFDQQFKSVMDEKKAAVNTTIRHMLSQLSPEDQKIFEYGKISVLQEGSYELTGVFHNTYDTNKPWLLFNIELDGESHAYKMDMNKETIESMSPYSVEARNTRAGKYVSTITPFKPRNAAELARERPVNDAPFNSFTSDRSRAIADAFVQHLDLDDPSIKEQARGQTTLDKLRGGPKPLSDFLLNLVPFRSAIVNFQKGNYGEAAFDLTLDIFGFLTAGAATAGKLIKIGSSALSSSAKAVKAAKVIGAATIGALNPVSGLGDLATGGVRLLGSGGRFLLSKGTDAVNTLKGLTGSYDGLKAASKTHEVAAVGTFKVGEQTFQGSAVFHEGKWCGYDPIRQERFGAAGLDFKPDVVAANGQINSNLLDWLGKYVAPSPKASPDAFRDALDAAKKSDIEAYNQGVKLGDVEDIPGYHPTMKVSEIKDLAVTKVGNPEAVGTLAREIEKRMVRNSLESFKVFQTEVVAAGGKATPMPQNFYLSQTDLASNGECAALVNTMALAIQHGRRDEFISNFIKAASDVETSPIKAFRKELNSMHQVLRDEFHGIQRTSLEPYTGVINRLETATNTTMIKISTQNHGLLAGVDFHKNPREFFFFDPNFGFATFPDAASMRRGLEATLNSGKSAGTLDPISLTGGVPNYKVSTFSDGDFIMTVPYNNPYALFNTTL
;
A
#
# COMPACT_ATOMS: atom_id res chain seq x y z
N MET A 1 -20.88 -9.50 0.82
CA MET A 1 -19.40 -9.66 0.72
C MET A 1 -18.98 -10.16 -0.66
N ARG A 2 -19.64 -11.17 -1.23
CA ARG A 2 -19.37 -11.68 -2.60
C ARG A 2 -19.20 -10.60 -3.68
N GLN A 3 -20.06 -9.59 -3.71
CA GLN A 3 -19.98 -8.49 -4.67
C GLN A 3 -18.69 -7.67 -4.53
N LEU A 4 -18.31 -7.27 -3.31
CA LEU A 4 -17.08 -6.50 -3.05
C LEU A 4 -15.82 -7.27 -3.48
N LEU A 5 -15.77 -8.58 -3.23
CA LEU A 5 -14.67 -9.43 -3.70
C LEU A 5 -14.65 -9.55 -5.22
N ALA A 6 -15.81 -9.63 -5.87
CA ALA A 6 -15.91 -9.67 -7.32
C ALA A 6 -15.45 -8.34 -7.95
N ASP A 7 -15.81 -7.20 -7.36
CA ASP A 7 -15.33 -5.88 -7.76
C ASP A 7 -13.82 -5.73 -7.59
N GLN A 8 -13.26 -6.20 -6.47
CA GLN A 8 -11.81 -6.24 -6.26
C GLN A 8 -11.10 -7.11 -7.30
N ASN A 9 -11.66 -8.27 -7.64
CA ASN A 9 -11.08 -9.14 -8.65
C ASN A 9 -11.12 -8.54 -10.06
N ASN A 10 -12.12 -7.72 -10.40
CA ASN A 10 -12.10 -6.95 -11.66
C ASN A 10 -10.88 -6.02 -11.74
N LEU A 11 -10.53 -5.34 -10.64
CA LEU A 11 -9.35 -4.48 -10.60
C LEU A 11 -8.06 -5.28 -10.80
N ARG A 12 -7.96 -6.46 -10.17
CA ARG A 12 -6.81 -7.37 -10.32
C ARG A 12 -6.68 -7.89 -11.75
N ASP A 13 -7.78 -8.32 -12.35
CA ASP A 13 -7.77 -8.83 -13.72
C ASP A 13 -7.44 -7.72 -14.73
N LEU A 14 -7.97 -6.51 -14.51
CA LEU A 14 -7.63 -5.35 -15.33
C LEU A 14 -6.15 -5.02 -15.24
N ALA A 15 -5.59 -4.98 -14.03
CA ALA A 15 -4.17 -4.72 -13.83
C ALA A 15 -3.30 -5.79 -14.51
N ALA A 16 -3.61 -7.07 -14.32
CA ALA A 16 -2.92 -8.17 -14.96
C ALA A 16 -3.00 -8.11 -16.49
N THR A 17 -4.14 -7.70 -17.03
CA THR A 17 -4.31 -7.55 -18.48
C THR A 17 -3.50 -6.37 -19.01
N LEU A 18 -3.47 -5.23 -18.29
CA LEU A 18 -2.62 -4.09 -18.64
C LEU A 18 -1.13 -4.42 -18.60
N ARG A 19 -0.68 -5.27 -17.68
CA ARG A 19 0.72 -5.77 -17.64
C ARG A 19 1.10 -6.60 -18.86
N ASN A 20 0.12 -7.25 -19.49
CA ASN A 20 0.33 -8.09 -20.67
C ASN A 20 0.28 -7.31 -21.99
N ILE A 21 -0.06 -6.01 -21.96
CA ILE A 21 0.06 -5.12 -23.12
C ILE A 21 1.55 -4.92 -23.42
N ALA A 22 1.92 -5.01 -24.70
CA ALA A 22 3.30 -4.77 -25.11
C ALA A 22 3.66 -3.30 -24.83
N THR A 23 4.61 -3.07 -23.93
CA THR A 23 5.16 -1.75 -23.63
C THR A 23 6.35 -1.39 -24.53
N GLU A 24 6.93 -2.39 -25.22
CA GLU A 24 8.03 -2.24 -26.17
C GLU A 24 7.86 -3.13 -27.42
N VAL A 25 8.29 -2.62 -28.57
CA VAL A 25 8.40 -3.34 -29.85
C VAL A 25 9.80 -3.09 -30.41
N ASP A 26 10.54 -4.14 -30.75
CA ASP A 26 11.94 -4.08 -31.23
C ASP A 26 12.90 -3.28 -30.31
N GLY A 27 12.70 -3.37 -28.99
CA GLY A 27 13.50 -2.68 -27.99
C GLY A 27 13.25 -1.17 -27.89
N LYS A 28 12.15 -0.67 -28.47
CA LYS A 28 11.68 0.71 -28.34
C LYS A 28 10.30 0.78 -27.68
N PRO A 29 10.01 1.80 -26.86
CA PRO A 29 8.68 1.99 -26.28
C PRO A 29 7.59 2.08 -27.36
N VAL A 30 6.43 1.46 -27.12
CA VAL A 30 5.28 1.57 -28.03
C VAL A 30 4.81 3.03 -28.16
N THR A 31 4.37 3.41 -29.37
CA THR A 31 3.84 4.74 -29.64
C THR A 31 2.47 4.95 -29.00
N PRO A 32 2.03 6.20 -28.75
CA PRO A 32 0.69 6.47 -28.23
C PRO A 32 -0.46 5.84 -29.04
N ASP A 33 -0.32 5.81 -30.37
CA ASP A 33 -1.31 5.18 -31.25
C ASP A 33 -1.36 3.65 -31.08
N GLN A 34 -0.20 3.02 -30.86
CA GLN A 34 -0.12 1.59 -30.56
C GLN A 34 -0.70 1.25 -29.19
N VAL A 35 -0.51 2.10 -28.18
CA VAL A 35 -1.15 1.97 -26.85
C VAL A 35 -2.67 2.06 -27.01
N SER A 36 -3.17 3.09 -27.70
CA SER A 36 -4.60 3.28 -27.96
C SER A 36 -5.21 2.09 -28.71
N ALA A 37 -4.52 1.58 -29.73
CA ALA A 37 -4.96 0.41 -30.48
C ALA A 37 -5.02 -0.87 -29.62
N GLN A 38 -4.02 -1.11 -28.77
CA GLN A 38 -4.02 -2.27 -27.86
C GLN A 38 -5.13 -2.17 -26.81
N LEU A 39 -5.37 -0.98 -26.23
CA LEU A 39 -6.47 -0.77 -25.28
C LEU A 39 -7.86 -0.91 -25.90
N SER A 40 -7.97 -0.63 -27.20
CA SER A 40 -9.24 -0.75 -27.94
C SER A 40 -9.52 -2.17 -28.45
N THR A 41 -8.50 -3.03 -28.54
CA THR A 41 -8.61 -4.39 -29.09
C THR A 41 -8.61 -5.46 -28.01
N ALA A 42 -7.82 -5.32 -26.96
CA ALA A 42 -7.85 -6.23 -25.83
C ALA A 42 -9.18 -6.07 -25.07
N THR A 43 -9.78 -7.19 -24.66
CA THR A 43 -11.05 -7.20 -23.93
C THR A 43 -10.90 -7.85 -22.57
N LEU A 44 -11.65 -7.37 -21.58
CA LEU A 44 -11.76 -8.00 -20.27
C LEU A 44 -13.20 -8.41 -19.98
N ALA A 45 -13.37 -9.65 -19.52
CA ALA A 45 -14.66 -10.16 -19.06
C ALA A 45 -14.96 -9.67 -17.63
N PRO A 46 -16.17 -9.19 -17.35
CA PRO A 46 -16.57 -8.80 -16.00
C PRO A 46 -16.69 -10.02 -15.09
N ARG A 47 -16.23 -9.90 -13.83
CA ARG A 47 -16.37 -10.97 -12.83
C ARG A 47 -17.83 -11.18 -12.45
N PRO A 48 -18.34 -12.42 -12.43
CA PRO A 48 -19.71 -12.70 -12.00
C PRO A 48 -20.01 -12.13 -10.60
N ASN A 49 -21.20 -11.54 -10.44
CA ASN A 49 -21.69 -10.89 -9.20
C ASN A 49 -20.98 -9.59 -8.81
N SER A 50 -20.12 -9.03 -9.67
CA SER A 50 -19.54 -7.70 -9.44
C SER A 50 -20.54 -6.60 -9.81
N SER A 51 -20.36 -5.40 -9.25
CA SER A 51 -21.09 -4.19 -9.64
C SER A 51 -20.91 -3.90 -11.14
N TYR A 52 -19.69 -4.11 -11.66
CA TYR A 52 -19.43 -3.98 -13.10
C TYR A 52 -20.21 -4.98 -13.96
N ALA A 53 -20.38 -6.24 -13.53
CA ALA A 53 -21.15 -7.25 -14.24
C ALA A 53 -22.65 -6.92 -14.30
N ALA A 54 -23.16 -6.15 -13.31
CA ALA A 54 -24.54 -5.70 -13.29
C ALA A 54 -24.84 -4.62 -14.36
N THR A 55 -23.83 -3.85 -14.77
CA THR A 55 -23.96 -2.82 -15.80
C THR A 55 -23.47 -3.30 -17.18
N ARG A 56 -22.46 -4.18 -17.21
CA ARG A 56 -21.85 -4.74 -18.41
C ARG A 56 -21.75 -6.25 -18.25
N SER A 57 -22.59 -7.03 -18.92
CA SER A 57 -22.60 -8.50 -18.80
C SER A 57 -21.69 -9.24 -19.79
N THR A 58 -21.20 -8.54 -20.82
CA THR A 58 -20.33 -9.09 -21.87
C THR A 58 -18.91 -8.51 -21.79
N PRO A 59 -17.86 -9.23 -22.24
CA PRO A 59 -16.51 -8.69 -22.31
C PRO A 59 -16.45 -7.36 -23.05
N GLN A 60 -15.75 -6.37 -22.51
CA GLN A 60 -15.61 -5.03 -23.10
C GLN A 60 -14.15 -4.73 -23.41
N ALA A 61 -13.89 -3.82 -24.36
CA ALA A 61 -12.54 -3.32 -24.62
C ALA A 61 -11.93 -2.69 -23.35
N LEU A 62 -10.62 -2.84 -23.13
CA LEU A 62 -9.95 -2.32 -21.93
C LEU A 62 -10.16 -0.81 -21.78
N ALA A 63 -10.14 -0.06 -22.87
CA ALA A 63 -10.43 1.37 -22.86
C ALA A 63 -11.78 1.71 -22.19
N THR A 64 -12.81 0.92 -22.49
CA THR A 64 -14.15 1.04 -21.90
C THR A 64 -14.13 0.65 -20.44
N VAL A 65 -13.49 -0.48 -20.09
CA VAL A 65 -13.41 -0.95 -18.70
C VAL A 65 -12.69 0.07 -17.80
N ILE A 66 -11.58 0.64 -18.25
CA ILE A 66 -10.80 1.66 -17.52
C ILE A 66 -11.68 2.88 -17.22
N THR A 67 -12.40 3.36 -18.22
CA THR A 67 -13.25 4.56 -18.10
C THR A 67 -14.49 4.27 -17.24
N ASP A 68 -15.15 3.14 -17.44
CA ASP A 68 -16.32 2.72 -16.66
C ASP A 68 -15.97 2.56 -15.16
N LEU A 69 -14.76 2.13 -14.84
CA LEU A 69 -14.26 2.02 -13.46
C LEU A 69 -13.72 3.35 -12.90
N GLY A 70 -13.84 4.46 -13.64
CA GLY A 70 -13.50 5.80 -13.18
C GLY A 70 -12.01 6.15 -13.23
N PHE A 71 -11.22 5.45 -14.05
CA PHE A 71 -9.80 5.74 -14.26
C PHE A 71 -9.56 6.51 -15.57
N GLU A 72 -8.52 7.33 -15.59
CA GLU A 72 -8.09 8.02 -16.81
C GLU A 72 -7.42 7.04 -17.77
N LEU A 73 -7.73 7.19 -19.06
CA LEU A 73 -7.16 6.40 -20.14
C LEU A 73 -5.67 6.69 -20.32
N PRO A 74 -4.79 5.69 -20.18
CA PRO A 74 -3.36 5.89 -20.35
C PRO A 74 -3.03 6.06 -21.85
N ARG A 75 -2.16 7.02 -22.15
CA ARG A 75 -1.74 7.39 -23.51
C ARG A 75 -0.34 6.91 -23.85
N THR A 76 0.47 6.57 -22.84
CA THR A 76 1.86 6.16 -23.00
C THR A 76 2.13 4.83 -22.30
N ALA A 77 3.19 4.11 -22.70
CA ALA A 77 3.61 2.86 -22.05
C ALA A 77 3.91 3.04 -20.55
N ALA A 78 4.45 4.21 -20.17
CA ALA A 78 4.68 4.58 -18.78
C ALA A 78 3.37 4.75 -18.01
N GLU A 79 2.37 5.42 -18.59
CA GLU A 79 1.04 5.59 -17.99
C GLU A 79 0.28 4.26 -17.86
N VAL A 80 0.41 3.34 -18.84
CA VAL A 80 -0.15 1.98 -18.74
C VAL A 80 0.45 1.25 -17.53
N THR A 81 1.77 1.31 -17.39
CA THR A 81 2.49 0.68 -16.27
C THR A 81 2.09 1.29 -14.93
N ALA A 82 1.99 2.63 -14.86
CA ALA A 82 1.57 3.34 -13.67
C ALA A 82 0.11 3.01 -13.27
N LEU A 83 -0.79 2.92 -14.25
CA LEU A 83 -2.18 2.53 -14.00
C LEU A 83 -2.29 1.08 -13.53
N ALA A 84 -1.56 0.15 -14.16
CA ALA A 84 -1.52 -1.24 -13.74
C ALA A 84 -1.05 -1.37 -12.28
N HIS A 85 0.02 -0.67 -11.90
CA HIS A 85 0.51 -0.64 -10.52
C HIS A 85 -0.53 -0.06 -9.54
N LYS A 86 -1.20 1.04 -9.91
CA LYS A 86 -2.26 1.64 -9.09
C LYS A 86 -3.45 0.70 -8.89
N LEU A 87 -3.83 -0.04 -9.93
CA LEU A 87 -4.91 -1.03 -9.89
C LEU A 87 -4.52 -2.28 -9.09
N GLU A 88 -3.27 -2.73 -9.18
CA GLU A 88 -2.70 -3.79 -8.33
C GLU A 88 -2.77 -3.38 -6.85
N GLN A 89 -2.36 -2.16 -6.52
CA GLN A 89 -2.44 -1.64 -5.15
C GLN A 89 -3.89 -1.61 -4.65
N LYS A 90 -4.83 -1.00 -5.41
CA LYS A 90 -6.26 -0.97 -5.05
C LYS A 90 -6.86 -2.38 -4.95
N GLY A 91 -6.54 -3.25 -5.91
CA GLY A 91 -6.99 -4.63 -5.95
C GLY A 91 -6.38 -5.48 -4.83
N ALA A 92 -5.28 -5.09 -4.21
CA ALA A 92 -4.66 -5.84 -3.12
C ALA A 92 -5.25 -5.49 -1.74
N VAL A 93 -5.95 -4.36 -1.58
CA VAL A 93 -6.57 -3.96 -0.30
C VAL A 93 -7.81 -4.81 -0.01
N SER A 94 -7.79 -5.56 1.09
CA SER A 94 -8.95 -6.36 1.52
C SER A 94 -10.15 -5.46 1.86
N PRO A 95 -11.37 -5.73 1.35
CA PRO A 95 -12.58 -5.03 1.78
C PRO A 95 -12.87 -5.16 3.27
N LEU A 96 -12.35 -6.21 3.93
CA LEU A 96 -12.45 -6.42 5.37
C LEU A 96 -11.25 -5.86 6.14
N GLY A 97 -10.26 -5.28 5.44
CA GLY A 97 -8.97 -4.90 5.99
C GLY A 97 -8.33 -6.06 6.77
N ASN A 98 -7.73 -5.74 7.90
CA ASN A 98 -7.10 -6.67 8.84
C ASN A 98 -8.10 -7.45 9.72
N MET A 99 -9.38 -7.53 9.32
CA MET A 99 -10.46 -8.24 10.04
C MET A 99 -10.79 -7.67 11.43
N GLY A 100 -10.24 -6.51 11.80
CA GLY A 100 -10.56 -5.83 13.05
C GLY A 100 -11.88 -5.06 13.04
N GLY A 101 -12.48 -4.86 11.87
CA GLY A 101 -13.65 -4.01 11.70
C GLY A 101 -13.39 -2.59 12.17
N GLY A 102 -14.35 -2.00 12.87
CA GLY A 102 -14.20 -0.64 13.41
C GLY A 102 -13.12 -0.47 14.48
N LEU A 103 -12.63 -1.56 15.09
CA LEU A 103 -11.47 -1.53 15.98
C LEU A 103 -10.16 -1.27 15.24
N SER A 104 -10.17 -1.26 13.90
CA SER A 104 -9.00 -1.07 13.05
C SER A 104 -9.19 0.03 11.99
N TRP A 105 -10.24 0.84 12.13
CA TRP A 105 -10.32 2.09 11.39
C TRP A 105 -9.09 2.97 11.66
N PRO A 106 -8.75 3.91 10.76
CA PRO A 106 -7.68 4.88 10.98
C PRO A 106 -7.79 5.61 12.31
N ILE A 107 -9.04 5.85 12.73
CA ILE A 107 -9.41 6.24 14.08
C ILE A 107 -10.18 5.06 14.68
N PRO A 108 -9.54 4.23 15.52
CA PRO A 108 -10.22 3.09 16.11
C PRO A 108 -11.46 3.49 16.88
N MET A 109 -12.48 2.64 16.80
CA MET A 109 -13.74 2.78 17.52
C MET A 109 -13.52 3.13 19.00
N SER A 110 -14.27 4.14 19.47
CA SER A 110 -14.12 4.66 20.83
C SER A 110 -14.46 3.61 21.89
N GLN A 111 -13.91 3.76 23.10
CA GLN A 111 -14.23 2.84 24.20
C GLN A 111 -15.73 2.84 24.53
N ALA A 112 -16.41 3.99 24.40
CA ALA A 112 -17.84 4.11 24.59
C ALA A 112 -18.63 3.28 23.56
N ASP A 113 -18.24 3.34 22.28
CA ASP A 113 -18.88 2.54 21.22
C ASP A 113 -18.60 1.05 21.40
N GLN A 114 -17.38 0.67 21.79
CA GLN A 114 -17.04 -0.73 22.11
C GLN A 114 -17.91 -1.27 23.25
N GLN A 115 -18.12 -0.47 24.30
CA GLN A 115 -19.05 -0.81 25.37
C GLN A 115 -20.48 -0.91 24.85
N GLY A 116 -20.93 0.03 24.00
CA GLY A 116 -22.23 -0.03 23.35
C GLY A 116 -22.46 -1.34 22.58
N ILE A 117 -21.47 -1.83 21.84
CA ILE A 117 -21.54 -3.16 21.19
C ILE A 117 -21.71 -4.28 22.22
N LEU A 118 -20.89 -4.28 23.28
CA LEU A 118 -20.98 -5.32 24.33
C LEU A 118 -22.34 -5.29 25.05
N GLU A 119 -22.89 -4.12 25.32
CA GLU A 119 -24.21 -3.99 25.94
C GLU A 119 -25.33 -4.46 25.02
N PHE A 120 -25.27 -4.08 23.74
CA PHE A 120 -26.21 -4.55 22.72
C PHE A 120 -26.20 -6.08 22.60
N LEU A 121 -25.02 -6.71 22.63
CA LEU A 121 -24.88 -8.16 22.46
C LEU A 121 -25.28 -8.96 23.70
N PHE A 122 -24.95 -8.49 24.92
CA PHE A 122 -25.00 -9.33 26.12
C PHE A 122 -25.98 -8.88 27.20
N LYS A 123 -26.49 -7.64 27.15
CA LYS A 123 -27.30 -7.09 28.26
C LYS A 123 -28.71 -6.70 27.86
N THR A 124 -28.90 -6.17 26.66
CA THR A 124 -30.17 -5.55 26.26
C THR A 124 -31.04 -6.53 25.48
N PRO A 125 -32.25 -6.88 25.96
CA PRO A 125 -33.25 -7.55 25.13
C PRO A 125 -33.56 -6.67 23.92
N ASN A 126 -33.42 -7.21 22.72
CA ASN A 126 -33.54 -6.44 21.49
C ASN A 126 -34.34 -7.23 20.44
N ALA A 127 -34.67 -6.56 19.34
CA ALA A 127 -35.57 -7.11 18.31
C ALA A 127 -34.94 -8.24 17.47
N LEU A 128 -33.64 -8.55 17.64
CA LEU A 128 -32.96 -9.61 16.90
C LEU A 128 -33.13 -10.97 17.60
N PRO A 129 -33.70 -11.98 16.93
CA PRO A 129 -33.87 -13.32 17.52
C PRO A 129 -32.55 -13.96 17.94
N GLY A 130 -32.48 -14.40 19.20
CA GLY A 130 -31.30 -15.08 19.77
C GLY A 130 -30.33 -14.15 20.52
N LEU A 131 -30.70 -12.89 20.76
CA LEU A 131 -30.03 -11.98 21.70
C LEU A 131 -30.91 -11.74 22.96
N PRO A 132 -30.34 -11.44 24.14
CA PRO A 132 -28.92 -11.28 24.42
C PRO A 132 -28.17 -12.63 24.46
N LEU A 133 -26.87 -12.59 24.19
CA LEU A 133 -25.99 -13.75 24.20
C LEU A 133 -25.57 -14.13 25.63
N PRO A 134 -25.24 -15.41 25.87
CA PRO A 134 -24.65 -15.83 27.14
C PRO A 134 -23.33 -15.09 27.43
N LYS A 135 -23.15 -14.72 28.70
CA LYS A 135 -22.01 -13.90 29.16
C LYS A 135 -20.67 -14.63 29.08
N TYR A 136 -20.61 -15.95 29.11
CA TYR A 136 -19.37 -16.70 28.98
C TYR A 136 -19.65 -17.82 27.99
N GLU A 137 -19.07 -17.73 26.79
CA GLU A 137 -19.15 -18.69 25.66
C GLU A 137 -18.65 -17.99 24.37
N ASN A 138 -18.40 -18.77 23.32
CA ASN A 138 -18.14 -18.31 21.94
C ASN A 138 -19.39 -17.71 21.25
N GLY A 139 -20.22 -17.00 22.02
CA GLY A 139 -21.61 -16.68 21.71
C GLY A 139 -21.82 -15.87 20.44
N VAL A 140 -20.96 -14.89 20.13
CA VAL A 140 -21.09 -14.09 18.90
C VAL A 140 -20.78 -14.95 17.67
N LEU A 141 -19.71 -15.74 17.74
CA LEU A 141 -19.31 -16.63 16.65
C LEU A 141 -20.37 -17.72 16.41
N ASN A 142 -20.87 -18.36 17.47
CA ASN A 142 -21.96 -19.34 17.38
C ASN A 142 -23.26 -18.73 16.87
N TYR A 143 -23.60 -17.52 17.35
CA TYR A 143 -24.78 -16.79 16.88
C TYR A 143 -24.72 -16.59 15.37
N LEU A 144 -23.58 -16.17 14.83
CA LEU A 144 -23.41 -15.97 13.39
C LEU A 144 -23.37 -17.30 12.63
N LEU A 145 -22.68 -18.32 13.15
CA LEU A 145 -22.61 -19.66 12.54
C LEU A 145 -24.00 -20.29 12.39
N SER A 146 -24.86 -20.18 13.40
CA SER A 146 -26.22 -20.74 13.39
C SER A 146 -27.13 -20.19 12.29
N GLY A 147 -26.82 -19.02 11.72
CA GLY A 147 -27.56 -18.42 10.61
C GLY A 147 -26.83 -18.49 9.28
N SER A 148 -25.69 -19.18 9.21
CA SER A 148 -24.79 -19.20 8.06
C SER A 148 -24.82 -20.52 7.30
N SER A 149 -24.24 -20.53 6.10
CA SER A 149 -24.01 -21.76 5.31
C SER A 149 -22.62 -22.37 5.55
N VAL A 150 -21.96 -22.04 6.66
CA VAL A 150 -20.62 -22.54 7.00
C VAL A 150 -20.71 -24.01 7.41
N THR A 151 -19.91 -24.85 6.78
CA THR A 151 -19.77 -26.27 7.12
C THR A 151 -18.49 -26.53 7.93
N SER A 152 -18.37 -27.71 8.56
CA SER A 152 -17.13 -28.10 9.25
C SER A 152 -15.91 -28.13 8.33
N ALA A 153 -16.09 -28.43 7.03
CA ALA A 153 -15.01 -28.37 6.05
C ALA A 153 -14.58 -26.91 5.77
N ASP A 154 -15.55 -25.98 5.69
CA ASP A 154 -15.25 -24.56 5.48
C ASP A 154 -14.43 -23.97 6.64
N LEU A 155 -14.65 -24.40 7.88
CA LEU A 155 -13.90 -23.93 9.06
C LEU A 155 -12.39 -24.24 8.99
N GLN A 156 -11.98 -25.16 8.10
CA GLN A 156 -10.57 -25.43 7.83
C GLN A 156 -9.91 -24.37 6.91
N ASP A 157 -10.71 -23.54 6.24
CA ASP A 157 -10.29 -22.36 5.49
C ASP A 157 -10.90 -21.11 6.12
N PRO A 158 -10.18 -20.43 7.04
CA PRO A 158 -10.71 -19.27 7.75
C PRO A 158 -11.22 -18.15 6.84
N ALA A 159 -10.61 -17.94 5.67
CA ALA A 159 -11.03 -16.90 4.75
C ALA A 159 -12.39 -17.24 4.10
N LEU A 160 -12.55 -18.49 3.65
CA LEU A 160 -13.82 -18.98 3.10
C LEU A 160 -14.93 -19.03 4.16
N ALA A 161 -14.61 -19.51 5.37
CA ALA A 161 -15.56 -19.55 6.48
C ALA A 161 -16.04 -18.14 6.84
N LEU A 162 -15.13 -17.17 6.96
CA LEU A 162 -15.47 -15.78 7.26
C LEU A 162 -16.34 -15.17 6.15
N GLN A 163 -16.02 -15.42 4.88
CA GLN A 163 -16.83 -14.94 3.76
C GLN A 163 -18.28 -15.47 3.84
N LYS A 164 -18.46 -16.79 4.02
CA LYS A 164 -19.78 -17.42 4.15
C LYS A 164 -20.55 -16.92 5.38
N LEU A 165 -19.83 -16.67 6.47
CA LEU A 165 -20.39 -16.14 7.71
C LEU A 165 -20.91 -14.70 7.52
N LEU A 166 -20.14 -13.83 6.89
CA LEU A 166 -20.51 -12.42 6.64
C LEU A 166 -21.58 -12.26 5.55
N ASP A 167 -21.69 -13.21 4.62
CA ASP A 167 -22.77 -13.25 3.62
C ASP A 167 -24.11 -13.75 4.21
N SER A 168 -24.14 -14.19 5.48
CA SER A 168 -25.38 -14.68 6.08
C SER A 168 -26.39 -13.55 6.36
N PRO A 169 -27.71 -13.80 6.23
CA PRO A 169 -28.74 -12.82 6.60
C PRO A 169 -28.60 -12.35 8.06
N LYS A 170 -28.12 -13.24 8.94
CA LYS A 170 -27.93 -12.96 10.36
C LYS A 170 -26.77 -11.99 10.62
N ALA A 171 -25.68 -12.11 9.87
CA ALA A 171 -24.59 -11.13 9.89
C ALA A 171 -25.04 -9.76 9.38
N GLN A 172 -25.80 -9.72 8.27
CA GLN A 172 -26.34 -8.47 7.73
C GLN A 172 -27.26 -7.76 8.73
N ALA A 173 -28.21 -8.49 9.32
CA ALA A 173 -29.13 -7.95 10.32
C ALA A 173 -28.39 -7.45 11.58
N LEU A 174 -27.39 -8.19 12.07
CA LEU A 174 -26.60 -7.77 13.21
C LEU A 174 -25.80 -6.49 12.92
N GLY A 175 -25.12 -6.43 11.76
CA GLY A 175 -24.31 -5.28 11.38
C GLY A 175 -25.15 -4.01 11.19
N GLN A 176 -26.32 -4.13 10.54
CA GLN A 176 -27.26 -3.01 10.38
C GLN A 176 -27.80 -2.52 11.73
N ALA A 177 -28.16 -3.44 12.64
CA ALA A 177 -28.67 -3.07 13.95
C ALA A 177 -27.61 -2.40 14.82
N LEU A 178 -26.37 -2.90 14.80
CA LEU A 178 -25.24 -2.27 15.51
C LEU A 178 -24.88 -0.91 14.92
N GLN A 179 -24.87 -0.79 13.58
CA GLN A 179 -24.65 0.49 12.91
C GLN A 179 -25.71 1.51 13.33
N ALA A 180 -27.00 1.14 13.31
CA ALA A 180 -28.08 2.02 13.74
C ALA A 180 -27.99 2.38 15.24
N HIS A 181 -27.68 1.39 16.09
CA HIS A 181 -27.53 1.60 17.54
C HIS A 181 -26.44 2.61 17.89
N LEU A 182 -25.36 2.65 17.12
CA LEU A 182 -24.21 3.52 17.33
C LEU A 182 -24.22 4.79 16.47
N ASN A 183 -25.32 5.10 15.77
CA ASN A 183 -25.41 6.22 14.82
C ASN A 183 -24.28 6.22 13.77
N GLY A 184 -23.93 5.02 13.29
CA GLY A 184 -22.86 4.79 12.33
C GLY A 184 -23.21 5.23 10.91
N VAL A 185 -22.28 5.90 10.25
CA VAL A 185 -22.43 6.28 8.83
C VAL A 185 -22.41 5.05 7.92
N SER A 186 -23.23 5.06 6.88
CA SER A 186 -23.29 3.96 5.91
C SER A 186 -22.19 4.10 4.86
N SER A 187 -21.52 2.99 4.57
CA SER A 187 -20.59 2.84 3.45
C SER A 187 -20.74 1.45 2.83
N SER A 188 -19.98 1.17 1.77
CA SER A 188 -19.98 -0.17 1.15
C SER A 188 -19.49 -1.27 2.10
N THR A 189 -18.73 -0.93 3.15
CA THR A 189 -18.17 -1.88 4.13
C THR A 189 -18.72 -1.75 5.56
N SER A 190 -19.46 -0.69 5.89
CA SER A 190 -19.82 -0.33 7.28
C SER A 190 -20.48 -1.48 8.05
N VAL A 191 -21.45 -2.18 7.44
CA VAL A 191 -22.15 -3.31 8.04
C VAL A 191 -21.17 -4.41 8.46
N TYR A 192 -20.18 -4.73 7.62
CA TYR A 192 -19.17 -5.74 7.95
C TYR A 192 -18.20 -5.26 9.02
N ASP A 193 -17.86 -3.97 9.03
CA ASP A 193 -16.97 -3.39 10.06
C ASP A 193 -17.59 -3.53 11.47
N TYR A 194 -18.91 -3.31 11.62
CA TYR A 194 -19.59 -3.52 12.91
C TYR A 194 -19.69 -4.99 13.32
N VAL A 195 -19.94 -5.90 12.37
CA VAL A 195 -19.97 -7.35 12.65
C VAL A 195 -18.59 -7.87 13.05
N LEU A 196 -17.53 -7.42 12.36
CA LEU A 196 -16.15 -7.77 12.70
C LEU A 196 -15.77 -7.21 14.06
N SER A 197 -16.14 -5.96 14.38
CA SER A 197 -15.96 -5.41 15.75
C SER A 197 -16.65 -6.28 16.79
N ALA A 198 -17.90 -6.70 16.55
CA ALA A 198 -18.65 -7.57 17.45
C ALA A 198 -18.00 -8.95 17.62
N LEU A 199 -17.47 -9.54 16.54
CA LEU A 199 -16.72 -10.80 16.60
C LEU A 199 -15.45 -10.66 17.43
N GLN A 200 -14.65 -9.62 17.18
CA GLN A 200 -13.41 -9.33 17.89
C GLN A 200 -13.68 -9.10 19.38
N LEU A 201 -14.64 -8.23 19.71
CA LEU A 201 -15.03 -7.96 21.09
C LEU A 201 -15.67 -9.18 21.77
N GLY A 202 -16.36 -10.04 21.02
CA GLY A 202 -16.92 -11.28 21.55
C GLY A 202 -15.84 -12.29 21.95
N LEU A 203 -14.78 -12.41 21.13
CA LEU A 203 -13.63 -13.32 21.34
C LEU A 203 -12.60 -12.75 22.33
N ASP A 204 -12.41 -11.43 22.37
CA ASP A 204 -11.44 -10.71 23.20
C ASP A 204 -12.11 -9.51 23.89
N ARG A 205 -12.94 -9.82 24.89
CA ARG A 205 -13.73 -8.82 25.64
C ARG A 205 -12.84 -7.92 26.49
N GLU A 206 -11.74 -8.46 26.98
CA GLU A 206 -10.77 -7.79 27.85
C GLU A 206 -10.12 -6.59 27.14
N SER A 207 -9.89 -6.71 25.82
CA SER A 207 -9.33 -5.64 25.00
C SER A 207 -10.16 -4.34 24.99
N ALA A 208 -11.46 -4.40 25.35
CA ALA A 208 -12.32 -3.22 25.47
C ALA A 208 -12.09 -2.40 26.75
N TRP A 209 -11.54 -3.02 27.79
CA TRP A 209 -11.39 -2.41 29.12
C TRP A 209 -9.93 -2.07 29.43
N LEU A 210 -9.01 -2.95 29.04
CA LEU A 210 -7.57 -2.86 29.28
C LEU A 210 -6.82 -3.35 28.03
N PRO A 211 -6.73 -2.55 26.96
CA PRO A 211 -5.98 -2.94 25.78
C PRO A 211 -4.49 -3.08 26.14
N GLN A 212 -4.00 -4.33 26.12
CA GLN A 212 -2.60 -4.66 26.34
C GLN A 212 -1.98 -5.11 25.02
N ARG A 213 -0.86 -4.48 24.64
CA ARG A 213 -0.17 -4.72 23.37
C ARG A 213 0.22 -6.20 23.20
N ASP A 214 0.62 -6.83 24.29
CA ASP A 214 1.15 -8.17 24.28
C ASP A 214 0.11 -9.25 24.50
N HIS A 215 -1.16 -8.90 24.69
CA HIS A 215 -2.19 -9.88 25.04
C HIS A 215 -3.29 -9.97 23.97
N ILE A 216 -3.79 -11.19 23.75
CA ILE A 216 -4.95 -11.50 22.92
C ILE A 216 -5.90 -12.35 23.74
N ALA A 217 -7.14 -11.89 23.95
CA ALA A 217 -8.14 -12.59 24.74
C ALA A 217 -7.65 -12.92 26.18
N GLY A 218 -6.80 -12.06 26.74
CA GLY A 218 -6.15 -12.24 28.05
C GLY A 218 -4.90 -13.14 28.04
N TRP A 219 -4.48 -13.64 26.87
CA TRP A 219 -3.31 -14.51 26.72
C TRP A 219 -2.08 -13.75 26.22
N ALA A 220 -0.93 -13.90 26.89
CA ALA A 220 0.29 -13.19 26.56
C ALA A 220 1.01 -13.79 25.34
N LEU A 221 0.93 -13.09 24.21
CA LEU A 221 1.54 -13.46 22.94
C LEU A 221 3.08 -13.36 22.97
N ASN A 222 3.64 -12.45 23.77
CA ASN A 222 5.10 -12.23 23.88
C ASN A 222 5.70 -12.79 25.18
N ASP A 223 5.01 -13.75 25.82
CA ASP A 223 5.53 -14.39 27.01
C ASP A 223 6.93 -14.99 26.75
N LEU A 224 7.84 -14.86 27.71
CA LEU A 224 9.20 -15.39 27.58
C LEU A 224 9.22 -16.91 27.34
N THR A 225 8.16 -17.62 27.77
CA THR A 225 7.98 -19.06 27.48
C THR A 225 7.79 -19.35 25.98
N HIS A 226 7.41 -18.36 25.18
CA HIS A 226 7.33 -18.48 23.71
C HIS A 226 8.66 -18.14 23.00
N ALA A 227 9.64 -17.59 23.72
CA ALA A 227 10.94 -17.29 23.14
C ALA A 227 11.54 -18.53 22.47
N LYS A 228 12.13 -18.33 21.28
CA LYS A 228 12.78 -19.39 20.48
C LYS A 228 11.82 -20.49 19.97
N GLN A 229 10.51 -20.38 20.20
CA GLN A 229 9.52 -21.25 19.55
C GLN A 229 9.22 -20.78 18.13
N SER A 230 8.74 -21.70 17.28
CA SER A 230 8.24 -21.31 15.95
C SER A 230 6.91 -20.55 16.08
N PRO A 231 6.62 -19.56 15.20
CA PRO A 231 5.33 -18.88 15.18
C PRO A 231 4.15 -19.84 15.08
N SER A 232 4.29 -20.91 14.30
CA SER A 232 3.25 -21.95 14.15
C SER A 232 2.93 -22.67 15.46
N THR A 233 3.92 -22.83 16.35
CA THR A 233 3.74 -23.40 17.69
C THR A 233 2.90 -22.46 18.55
N VAL A 234 3.23 -21.16 18.55
CA VAL A 234 2.50 -20.13 19.31
C VAL A 234 1.05 -20.02 18.84
N VAL A 235 0.81 -20.07 17.52
CA VAL A 235 -0.56 -20.11 16.94
C VAL A 235 -1.35 -21.33 17.44
N LYS A 236 -0.71 -22.51 17.51
CA LYS A 236 -1.34 -23.73 18.04
C LYS A 236 -1.66 -23.61 19.52
N CYS A 237 -0.76 -23.03 20.32
CA CYS A 237 -0.98 -22.77 21.74
C CYS A 237 -2.16 -21.82 21.96
N LEU A 238 -2.21 -20.71 21.21
CA LEU A 238 -3.35 -19.78 21.25
C LEU A 238 -4.66 -20.48 20.87
N SER A 239 -4.65 -21.30 19.80
CA SER A 239 -5.83 -22.07 19.39
C SER A 239 -6.30 -23.03 20.49
N GLY A 240 -5.39 -23.69 21.21
CA GLY A 240 -5.72 -24.53 22.36
C GLY A 240 -6.31 -23.73 23.51
N TYR A 241 -5.68 -22.60 23.86
CA TYR A 241 -6.14 -21.70 24.91
C TYR A 241 -7.56 -21.19 24.68
N LEU A 242 -7.92 -20.82 23.44
CA LEU A 242 -9.28 -20.38 23.11
C LEU A 242 -10.33 -21.49 23.30
N VAL A 243 -9.95 -22.76 23.12
CA VAL A 243 -10.82 -23.91 23.39
C VAL A 243 -10.96 -24.15 24.88
N GLU A 244 -9.84 -24.18 25.61
CA GLU A 244 -9.80 -24.39 27.06
C GLU A 244 -10.61 -23.34 27.83
N THR A 245 -10.59 -22.09 27.36
CA THR A 245 -11.34 -20.98 27.96
C THR A 245 -12.77 -20.85 27.46
N GLY A 246 -13.24 -21.75 26.57
CA GLY A 246 -14.60 -21.73 26.04
C GLY A 246 -14.91 -20.58 25.07
N ARG A 247 -13.87 -19.86 24.59
CA ARG A 247 -13.98 -18.78 23.60
C ARG A 247 -14.14 -19.30 22.18
N ALA A 248 -13.77 -20.55 21.94
CA ALA A 248 -14.02 -21.28 20.70
C ALA A 248 -14.28 -22.77 21.01
N THR A 249 -14.93 -23.48 20.08
CA THR A 249 -14.94 -24.95 20.06
C THR A 249 -13.74 -25.47 19.27
N ALA A 250 -13.44 -26.77 19.37
CA ALA A 250 -12.38 -27.41 18.57
C ALA A 250 -12.54 -27.15 17.06
N ASP A 251 -13.78 -27.16 16.56
CA ASP A 251 -14.08 -26.92 15.14
C ASP A 251 -13.87 -25.45 14.75
N THR A 252 -14.20 -24.51 15.64
CA THR A 252 -14.14 -23.07 15.34
C THR A 252 -12.81 -22.42 15.74
N ALA A 253 -11.93 -23.13 16.44
CA ALA A 253 -10.70 -22.59 17.02
C ALA A 253 -9.80 -21.97 15.95
N LYS A 254 -9.61 -22.64 14.80
CA LYS A 254 -8.80 -22.14 13.69
C LYS A 254 -9.28 -20.79 13.17
N LEU A 255 -10.60 -20.64 12.99
CA LEU A 255 -11.21 -19.37 12.56
C LEU A 255 -11.06 -18.29 13.62
N ALA A 256 -11.33 -18.60 14.89
CA ALA A 256 -11.20 -17.65 15.99
C ALA A 256 -9.76 -17.13 16.15
N THR A 257 -8.78 -18.03 16.11
CA THR A 257 -7.35 -17.69 16.14
C THR A 257 -6.96 -16.83 14.94
N HIS A 258 -7.44 -17.16 13.74
CA HIS A 258 -7.18 -16.37 12.54
C HIS A 258 -7.74 -14.94 12.65
N LEU A 259 -8.95 -14.77 13.16
CA LEU A 259 -9.57 -13.45 13.35
C LEU A 259 -8.78 -12.59 14.33
N LEU A 260 -8.42 -13.13 15.48
CA LEU A 260 -7.69 -12.40 16.52
C LEU A 260 -6.28 -11.99 16.06
N LEU A 261 -5.54 -12.93 15.46
CA LEU A 261 -4.20 -12.65 14.93
C LEU A 261 -4.24 -11.67 13.76
N GLY A 262 -5.26 -11.73 12.90
CA GLY A 262 -5.40 -10.80 11.77
C GLY A 262 -5.40 -9.34 12.22
N ARG A 263 -6.07 -9.05 13.34
CA ARG A 263 -6.14 -7.70 13.91
C ARG A 263 -4.86 -7.30 14.64
N VAL A 264 -4.32 -8.18 15.50
CA VAL A 264 -3.32 -7.79 16.51
C VAL A 264 -1.89 -8.16 16.11
N ALA A 265 -1.69 -9.31 15.48
CA ALA A 265 -0.36 -9.84 15.17
C ALA A 265 -0.35 -10.61 13.83
N PRO A 266 -0.61 -9.93 12.70
CA PRO A 266 -0.78 -10.57 11.40
C PRO A 266 0.48 -11.27 10.90
N GLN A 267 1.66 -10.96 11.43
CA GLN A 267 2.91 -11.66 11.13
C GLN A 267 2.86 -13.16 11.47
N TYR A 268 2.00 -13.58 12.41
CA TYR A 268 1.78 -14.99 12.73
C TYR A 268 0.93 -15.72 11.68
N LEU A 269 0.26 -15.00 10.78
CA LEU A 269 -0.57 -15.56 9.71
C LEU A 269 0.16 -15.67 8.37
N ILE A 270 1.42 -15.26 8.32
CA ILE A 270 2.26 -15.38 7.13
C ILE A 270 2.39 -16.87 6.76
N LYS A 271 2.26 -17.16 5.48
CA LYS A 271 2.41 -18.52 4.96
C LYS A 271 3.87 -18.87 4.77
N ASP A 272 4.19 -20.16 4.91
CA ASP A 272 5.51 -20.71 4.63
C ASP A 272 6.64 -20.03 5.41
N ILE A 273 6.38 -19.64 6.67
CA ILE A 273 7.42 -19.18 7.58
C ILE A 273 8.40 -20.34 7.83
N PRO A 274 9.70 -20.18 7.55
CA PRO A 274 10.69 -21.22 7.85
C PRO A 274 10.68 -21.56 9.35
N LYS A 275 10.78 -22.85 9.70
CA LYS A 275 10.79 -23.33 11.11
C LYS A 275 11.85 -22.66 11.98
N SER A 276 12.92 -22.27 11.33
CA SER A 276 14.08 -21.58 11.85
C SER A 276 13.80 -20.14 12.31
N VAL A 277 12.77 -19.49 11.75
CA VAL A 277 12.30 -18.18 12.22
C VAL A 277 11.59 -18.42 13.53
N THR A 278 12.23 -18.08 14.63
CA THR A 278 11.69 -18.25 15.97
C THR A 278 11.42 -16.92 16.65
N ILE A 279 10.50 -16.90 17.61
CA ILE A 279 10.15 -15.70 18.36
C ILE A 279 11.40 -15.15 19.06
N GLY A 280 11.67 -13.87 18.86
CA GLY A 280 12.87 -13.19 19.34
C GLY A 280 14.10 -13.32 18.45
N SER A 281 14.09 -14.10 17.36
CA SER A 281 15.20 -14.09 16.40
C SER A 281 15.29 -12.77 15.63
N VAL A 282 16.46 -12.46 15.06
CA VAL A 282 16.65 -11.27 14.21
C VAL A 282 15.75 -11.34 12.95
N ALA A 283 15.53 -12.55 12.41
CA ALA A 283 14.57 -12.76 11.32
C ALA A 283 13.15 -12.39 11.74
N TRP A 284 12.72 -12.81 12.93
CA TRP A 284 11.39 -12.52 13.44
C TRP A 284 11.16 -11.02 13.64
N VAL A 285 12.17 -10.29 14.13
CA VAL A 285 12.11 -8.82 14.24
C VAL A 285 11.88 -8.18 12.87
N ASN A 286 12.71 -8.55 11.88
CA ASN A 286 12.58 -8.00 10.53
C ASN A 286 11.27 -8.41 9.84
N LEU A 287 10.81 -9.65 10.03
CA LEU A 287 9.53 -10.14 9.51
C LEU A 287 8.36 -9.36 10.11
N SER A 288 8.40 -9.09 11.42
CA SER A 288 7.37 -8.31 12.12
C SER A 288 7.30 -6.86 11.62
N ILE A 289 8.46 -6.24 11.37
CA ILE A 289 8.56 -4.89 10.80
C ILE A 289 8.03 -4.89 9.35
N ALA A 290 8.42 -5.88 8.55
CA ALA A 290 7.99 -6.04 7.16
C ALA A 290 6.47 -6.25 7.06
N ALA A 291 5.92 -7.13 7.90
CA ALA A 291 4.49 -7.36 8.00
C ALA A 291 3.73 -6.08 8.37
N ALA A 292 4.21 -5.32 9.35
CA ALA A 292 3.59 -4.05 9.73
C ALA A 292 3.63 -3.01 8.60
N ALA A 293 4.71 -2.96 7.82
CA ALA A 293 4.81 -2.08 6.67
C ALA A 293 3.81 -2.46 5.57
N VAL A 294 3.64 -3.76 5.28
CA VAL A 294 2.62 -4.26 4.37
C VAL A 294 1.22 -3.92 4.88
N GLU A 295 0.92 -4.14 6.16
CA GLU A 295 -0.39 -3.86 6.76
C GLU A 295 -0.72 -2.36 6.85
N ALA A 296 0.29 -1.48 6.87
CA ALA A 296 0.11 -0.04 6.82
C ALA A 296 -0.38 0.42 5.44
N GLU A 297 0.15 -0.17 4.36
CA GLU A 297 -0.25 0.15 2.98
C GLU A 297 -1.52 -0.63 2.56
N ARG A 298 -1.60 -1.91 2.95
CA ARG A 298 -2.61 -2.87 2.49
C ARG A 298 -3.13 -3.70 3.68
N PRO A 299 -4.02 -3.15 4.51
CA PRO A 299 -4.57 -3.86 5.66
C PRO A 299 -5.19 -5.21 5.27
N GLY A 300 -4.79 -6.27 5.97
CA GLY A 300 -5.22 -7.66 5.79
C GLY A 300 -4.47 -8.46 4.74
N ALA A 301 -3.52 -7.86 4.02
CA ALA A 301 -2.79 -8.57 2.96
C ALA A 301 -1.84 -9.65 3.51
N VAL A 302 -1.23 -9.43 4.67
CA VAL A 302 -0.16 -10.29 5.22
C VAL A 302 -0.64 -11.73 5.42
N ALA A 303 -1.87 -11.93 5.88
CA ALA A 303 -2.44 -13.27 6.11
C ALA A 303 -2.56 -14.12 4.83
N THR A 304 -2.45 -13.50 3.65
CA THR A 304 -2.50 -14.19 2.36
C THR A 304 -1.13 -14.41 1.73
N MET A 305 -0.11 -13.70 2.21
CA MET A 305 1.25 -13.67 1.65
C MET A 305 2.14 -14.75 2.26
N THR A 306 3.10 -15.21 1.46
CA THR A 306 4.22 -16.04 1.90
C THR A 306 5.31 -15.19 2.57
N PHE A 307 6.18 -15.82 3.34
CA PHE A 307 7.37 -15.18 3.91
C PHE A 307 8.19 -14.42 2.86
N ALA A 308 8.42 -15.03 1.70
CA ALA A 308 9.19 -14.42 0.61
C ALA A 308 8.51 -13.16 0.05
N GLU A 309 7.19 -13.20 -0.16
CA GLU A 309 6.43 -12.06 -0.66
C GLU A 309 6.44 -10.88 0.33
N VAL A 310 6.33 -11.15 1.63
CA VAL A 310 6.36 -10.10 2.67
C VAL A 310 7.72 -9.42 2.71
N MET A 311 8.79 -10.21 2.73
CA MET A 311 10.16 -9.68 2.78
C MET A 311 10.54 -8.92 1.49
N ALA A 312 10.10 -9.41 0.33
CA ALA A 312 10.31 -8.72 -0.94
C ALA A 312 9.56 -7.39 -1.02
N HIS A 313 8.28 -7.35 -0.63
CA HIS A 313 7.48 -6.12 -0.65
C HIS A 313 8.04 -5.06 0.29
N ALA A 314 8.44 -5.45 1.50
CA ALA A 314 9.03 -4.52 2.46
C ALA A 314 10.34 -3.90 1.98
N SER A 315 11.09 -4.59 1.11
CA SER A 315 12.36 -4.08 0.56
C SER A 315 12.19 -2.94 -0.45
N THR A 316 11.00 -2.83 -1.07
CA THR A 316 10.69 -1.80 -2.08
C THR A 316 10.05 -0.54 -1.50
N LEU A 317 9.72 -0.53 -0.20
CA LEU A 317 9.08 0.61 0.44
C LEU A 317 10.13 1.72 0.68
N GLU A 318 10.09 2.77 -0.13
CA GLU A 318 10.84 4.01 0.10
C GLU A 318 10.14 4.85 1.17
N GLY A 319 10.73 4.93 2.37
CA GLY A 319 10.21 5.71 3.49
C GLY A 319 9.55 4.84 4.56
N ARG A 320 9.87 5.11 5.84
CA ARG A 320 9.25 4.42 6.98
C ARG A 320 7.93 5.13 7.30
N SER A 321 6.80 4.42 7.25
CA SER A 321 5.53 4.90 7.81
C SER A 321 5.63 4.99 9.35
N GLN A 322 4.75 5.76 9.99
CA GLN A 322 4.71 5.81 11.46
C GLN A 322 4.31 4.45 12.05
N ALA A 323 3.44 3.69 11.37
CA ALA A 323 3.14 2.31 11.75
C ALA A 323 4.38 1.40 11.71
N THR A 324 5.28 1.58 10.73
CA THR A 324 6.55 0.85 10.65
C THR A 324 7.49 1.23 11.79
N GLU A 325 7.56 2.52 12.17
CA GLU A 325 8.37 2.95 13.33
C GLU A 325 7.84 2.37 14.65
N TYR A 326 6.52 2.38 14.84
CA TYR A 326 5.87 1.75 15.99
C TYR A 326 6.16 0.24 16.06
N ALA A 327 6.05 -0.47 14.93
CA ALA A 327 6.37 -1.89 14.84
C ALA A 327 7.86 -2.18 15.09
N GLN A 328 8.77 -1.30 14.65
CA GLN A 328 10.21 -1.40 14.94
C GLN A 328 10.48 -1.32 16.44
N ILE A 329 9.90 -0.32 17.13
CA ILE A 329 10.04 -0.20 18.59
C ILE A 329 9.52 -1.47 19.27
N ASN A 330 8.35 -1.94 18.86
CA ASN A 330 7.72 -3.11 19.41
C ASN A 330 8.57 -4.38 19.25
N ALA A 331 9.05 -4.65 18.05
CA ALA A 331 9.87 -5.81 17.75
C ALA A 331 11.23 -5.73 18.45
N LEU A 332 11.83 -4.54 18.55
CA LEU A 332 13.06 -4.32 19.32
C LEU A 332 12.85 -4.58 20.81
N VAL A 333 11.76 -4.08 21.41
CA VAL A 333 11.44 -4.33 22.82
C VAL A 333 11.31 -5.84 23.08
N GLU A 334 10.57 -6.56 22.24
CA GLU A 334 10.45 -8.02 22.35
C GLU A 334 11.81 -8.70 22.27
N TRP A 335 12.63 -8.34 21.27
CA TRP A 335 13.98 -8.86 21.11
C TRP A 335 14.87 -8.56 22.32
N GLY A 336 14.86 -7.33 22.81
CA GLY A 336 15.68 -6.87 23.93
C GLY A 336 15.30 -7.50 25.26
N VAL A 337 14.02 -7.79 25.48
CA VAL A 337 13.56 -8.55 26.64
C VAL A 337 14.02 -10.01 26.56
N ILE A 338 13.87 -10.65 25.39
CA ILE A 338 14.28 -12.06 25.16
C ILE A 338 15.80 -12.24 25.28
N HIS A 339 16.59 -11.26 24.86
CA HIS A 339 18.06 -11.30 24.89
C HIS A 339 18.68 -10.69 26.16
N GLY A 340 17.85 -10.30 27.13
CA GLY A 340 18.31 -9.75 28.41
C GLY A 340 18.96 -8.36 28.32
N GLU A 341 18.74 -7.62 27.23
CA GLU A 341 19.20 -6.24 27.09
C GLU A 341 18.42 -5.27 27.98
N ILE A 342 17.14 -5.56 28.20
CA ILE A 342 16.22 -4.79 29.05
C ILE A 342 15.29 -5.73 29.83
N VAL A 343 14.80 -5.27 30.98
CA VAL A 343 13.82 -6.00 31.79
C VAL A 343 12.40 -5.74 31.27
N LYS A 344 11.54 -6.77 31.26
CA LYS A 344 10.12 -6.62 30.87
C LYS A 344 9.44 -5.62 31.82
N SER A 345 8.82 -4.58 31.25
CA SER A 345 8.08 -3.57 32.00
C SER A 345 6.64 -4.02 32.20
N VAL A 346 6.13 -4.00 33.44
CA VAL A 346 4.74 -4.41 33.75
C VAL A 346 3.72 -3.51 33.04
N SER A 347 4.06 -2.24 32.83
CA SER A 347 3.23 -1.26 32.12
C SER A 347 3.57 -1.13 30.63
N ASP A 348 4.47 -1.97 30.09
CA ASP A 348 4.95 -1.92 28.70
C ASP A 348 5.48 -0.51 28.30
N THR A 349 6.06 0.20 29.27
CA THR A 349 6.67 1.53 29.08
C THR A 349 8.18 1.46 29.22
N TYR A 350 8.89 2.01 28.23
CA TYR A 350 10.36 1.99 28.11
C TYR A 350 10.91 3.40 27.84
N THR A 351 12.05 3.73 28.43
CA THR A 351 12.72 5.03 28.25
C THR A 351 13.45 5.11 26.91
N PRO A 352 13.70 6.32 26.36
CA PRO A 352 14.50 6.48 25.15
C PRO A 352 15.88 5.81 25.24
N GLU A 353 16.54 5.86 26.40
CA GLU A 353 17.86 5.25 26.63
C GLU A 353 17.78 3.73 26.56
N GLN A 354 16.72 3.13 27.11
CA GLN A 354 16.48 1.69 27.00
C GLN A 354 16.27 1.27 25.54
N LEU A 355 15.48 2.03 24.78
CA LEU A 355 15.24 1.76 23.36
C LEU A 355 16.51 1.95 22.52
N ASP A 356 17.33 2.96 22.82
CA ASP A 356 18.60 3.23 22.15
C ASP A 356 19.62 2.11 22.43
N LYS A 357 19.71 1.64 23.69
CA LYS A 357 20.53 0.50 24.09
C LYS A 357 20.17 -0.74 23.26
N VAL A 358 18.89 -1.11 23.25
CA VAL A 358 18.40 -2.30 22.54
C VAL A 358 18.64 -2.19 21.04
N ARG A 359 18.36 -1.03 20.44
CA ARG A 359 18.64 -0.77 19.02
C ARG A 359 20.13 -0.93 18.70
N THR A 360 21.00 -0.38 19.55
CA THR A 360 22.46 -0.45 19.37
C THR A 360 22.95 -1.88 19.46
N ALA A 361 22.51 -2.64 20.48
CA ALA A 361 22.83 -4.05 20.63
C ALA A 361 22.34 -4.89 19.44
N PHE A 362 21.09 -4.68 19.00
CA PHE A 362 20.51 -5.35 17.84
C PHE A 362 21.31 -5.06 16.55
N ASN A 363 21.59 -3.79 16.26
CA ASN A 363 22.35 -3.40 15.08
C ASN A 363 23.80 -3.91 15.13
N GLN A 364 24.42 -3.94 16.32
CA GLN A 364 25.76 -4.50 16.49
C GLN A 364 25.75 -6.00 16.17
N GLN A 365 24.82 -6.77 16.75
CA GLN A 365 24.72 -8.21 16.46
C GLN A 365 24.41 -8.48 14.98
N LEU A 366 23.53 -7.68 14.35
CA LEU A 366 23.25 -7.77 12.92
C LEU A 366 24.50 -7.48 12.07
N GLY A 367 25.23 -6.40 12.39
CA GLY A 367 26.44 -5.99 11.66
C GLY A 367 27.59 -7.00 11.80
N GLU A 368 27.81 -7.54 13.00
CA GLU A 368 28.79 -8.61 13.23
C GLU A 368 28.45 -9.86 12.40
N ARG A 369 27.17 -10.24 12.33
CA ARG A 369 26.72 -11.42 11.55
C ARG A 369 26.83 -11.21 10.04
N LEU A 370 26.49 -10.02 9.53
CA LEU A 370 26.71 -9.65 8.13
C LEU A 370 28.18 -9.71 7.74
N THR A 371 29.05 -9.18 8.62
CA THR A 371 30.50 -9.20 8.42
C THR A 371 31.03 -10.63 8.42
N ALA A 372 30.56 -11.46 9.36
CA ALA A 372 30.92 -12.87 9.46
C ALA A 372 30.49 -13.65 8.21
N SER A 373 29.24 -13.49 7.76
CA SER A 373 28.72 -14.13 6.55
C SER A 373 29.57 -13.76 5.32
N THR A 374 29.88 -12.47 5.15
CA THR A 374 30.75 -12.00 4.06
C THR A 374 32.16 -12.61 4.13
N ALA A 375 32.75 -12.69 5.32
CA ALA A 375 34.08 -13.25 5.51
C ALA A 375 34.14 -14.78 5.29
N LEU A 376 33.09 -15.52 5.65
CA LEU A 376 32.99 -16.96 5.39
C LEU A 376 32.88 -17.25 3.88
N ASP A 377 32.19 -16.40 3.12
CA ASP A 377 32.08 -16.55 1.67
C ASP A 377 33.33 -16.13 0.90
N LYS A 378 34.12 -15.18 1.41
CA LYS A 378 35.35 -14.71 0.73
C LYS A 378 36.21 -15.88 0.25
N GLU A 379 36.52 -15.89 -1.05
CA GLU A 379 37.42 -16.90 -1.60
C GLU A 379 38.80 -16.83 -0.92
N ILE A 380 39.39 -18.00 -0.65
CA ILE A 380 40.75 -18.07 -0.14
C ILE A 380 41.68 -17.68 -1.29
N PRO A 381 42.53 -16.65 -1.12
CA PRO A 381 43.39 -16.18 -2.19
C PRO A 381 44.34 -17.28 -2.61
N THR A 382 44.51 -17.44 -3.93
CA THR A 382 45.50 -18.35 -4.49
C THR A 382 46.70 -17.57 -4.99
N ARG A 383 47.90 -18.14 -4.89
CA ARG A 383 49.11 -17.50 -5.42
C ARG A 383 49.00 -17.22 -6.92
N GLU A 384 48.33 -18.09 -7.66
CA GLU A 384 48.05 -17.88 -9.08
C GLU A 384 47.13 -16.67 -9.32
N GLY A 385 46.04 -16.54 -8.56
CA GLY A 385 45.13 -15.39 -8.66
C GLY A 385 45.85 -14.07 -8.36
N VAL A 386 46.68 -14.05 -7.32
CA VAL A 386 47.52 -12.89 -6.98
C VAL A 386 48.52 -12.58 -8.09
N ALA A 387 49.18 -13.61 -8.66
CA ALA A 387 50.13 -13.44 -9.75
C ALA A 387 49.47 -12.86 -11.01
N ARG A 388 48.28 -13.33 -11.39
CA ARG A 388 47.51 -12.77 -12.52
C ARG A 388 47.18 -11.30 -12.29
N GLY A 389 46.75 -10.94 -11.07
CA GLY A 389 46.52 -9.54 -10.69
C GLY A 389 47.79 -8.68 -10.80
N LYS A 390 48.92 -9.16 -10.26
CA LYS A 390 50.21 -8.45 -10.30
C LYS A 390 50.79 -8.30 -11.70
N ILE A 391 50.58 -9.27 -12.59
CA ILE A 391 50.97 -9.14 -14.00
C ILE A 391 50.12 -8.07 -14.69
N ALA A 392 48.80 -8.06 -14.44
CA ALA A 392 47.92 -7.04 -15.00
C ALA A 392 48.29 -5.61 -14.55
N GLU A 393 48.68 -5.42 -13.28
CA GLU A 393 49.18 -4.13 -12.75
C GLU A 393 50.42 -3.62 -13.50
N LYS A 394 51.29 -4.52 -14.00
CA LYS A 394 52.49 -4.14 -14.78
C LYS A 394 52.20 -3.77 -16.24
N GLY A 395 50.95 -3.89 -16.68
CA GLY A 395 50.46 -3.36 -17.94
C GLY A 395 50.07 -4.41 -18.98
N ALA A 396 49.23 -4.00 -19.92
CA ALA A 396 48.65 -4.86 -20.96
C ALA A 396 49.70 -5.52 -21.89
N ILE A 397 50.93 -5.00 -21.92
CA ILE A 397 52.05 -5.53 -22.72
C ILE A 397 52.36 -7.00 -22.44
N PHE A 398 52.01 -7.49 -21.25
CA PHE A 398 52.23 -8.88 -20.84
C PHE A 398 51.02 -9.80 -21.05
N GLY A 399 49.86 -9.26 -21.42
CA GLY A 399 48.58 -9.97 -21.40
C GLY A 399 48.51 -11.21 -22.28
N ASN A 400 49.23 -11.22 -23.41
CA ASN A 400 49.25 -12.35 -24.35
C ASN A 400 50.25 -13.46 -23.97
N PHE A 401 51.16 -13.20 -23.01
CA PHE A 401 52.28 -14.09 -22.70
C PHE A 401 52.16 -14.76 -21.32
N LEU A 402 50.95 -14.82 -20.77
CA LEU A 402 50.72 -15.30 -19.40
C LEU A 402 51.14 -16.76 -19.20
N GLU A 403 50.70 -17.66 -20.08
CA GLU A 403 50.82 -19.12 -19.90
C GLU A 403 51.89 -19.76 -20.81
N GLU A 404 52.41 -19.02 -21.80
CA GLU A 404 53.39 -19.51 -22.77
C GLU A 404 54.76 -19.71 -22.11
N LYS A 405 55.29 -20.94 -22.17
CA LYS A 405 56.57 -21.31 -21.55
C LYS A 405 57.77 -20.89 -22.40
N VAL A 406 58.01 -19.57 -22.48
CA VAL A 406 59.06 -18.99 -23.33
C VAL A 406 60.21 -18.39 -22.54
N LEU A 407 60.11 -18.28 -21.21
CA LEU A 407 61.08 -17.55 -20.36
C LEU A 407 62.05 -18.48 -19.64
N GLY A 408 63.33 -18.13 -19.62
CA GLY A 408 64.35 -18.71 -18.74
C GLY A 408 65.28 -17.62 -18.19
N THR A 409 66.30 -17.98 -17.42
CA THR A 409 67.36 -17.02 -17.05
C THR A 409 68.61 -17.22 -17.90
N ASP A 410 69.32 -16.13 -18.17
CA ASP A 410 70.62 -16.18 -18.84
C ASP A 410 71.70 -16.72 -17.88
N GLN A 411 72.38 -17.79 -18.29
CA GLN A 411 73.43 -18.42 -17.48
C GLN A 411 74.78 -17.70 -17.59
N TYR A 412 74.95 -16.84 -18.59
CA TYR A 412 76.18 -16.10 -18.88
C TYR A 412 76.10 -14.62 -18.50
N ARG A 413 74.91 -14.11 -18.14
CA ARG A 413 74.70 -12.75 -17.64
C ARG A 413 74.25 -12.76 -16.18
N GLY A 414 74.74 -11.80 -15.40
CA GLY A 414 74.45 -11.65 -13.97
C GLY A 414 75.64 -11.94 -13.05
N THR A 415 75.43 -11.86 -11.74
CA THR A 415 76.44 -12.08 -10.69
C THR A 415 76.25 -13.43 -9.99
N ALA A 416 77.25 -13.87 -9.21
CA ALA A 416 77.23 -15.18 -8.56
C ALA A 416 76.11 -15.34 -7.50
N ASP A 417 75.65 -14.23 -6.92
CA ASP A 417 74.57 -14.14 -5.93
C ASP A 417 73.15 -14.11 -6.55
N GLN A 418 73.04 -14.07 -7.88
CA GLN A 418 71.76 -14.06 -8.60
C GLN A 418 71.26 -15.48 -8.92
N LEU A 419 69.98 -15.70 -8.68
CA LEU A 419 69.28 -16.97 -8.82
C LEU A 419 68.92 -17.25 -10.29
N GLY A 420 69.33 -18.42 -10.79
CA GLY A 420 68.96 -18.90 -12.12
C GLY A 420 67.76 -19.85 -12.09
N LEU A 421 66.97 -19.86 -13.16
CA LEU A 421 65.92 -20.83 -13.44
C LEU A 421 66.41 -21.84 -14.48
N GLY A 422 66.23 -23.13 -14.18
CA GLY A 422 66.42 -24.21 -15.15
C GLY A 422 65.16 -24.44 -15.98
N GLY A 423 65.30 -24.66 -17.29
CA GLY A 423 64.17 -24.87 -18.21
C GLY A 423 63.45 -23.59 -18.64
N LEU A 424 62.37 -23.76 -19.42
CA LEU A 424 61.49 -22.66 -19.85
C LEU A 424 60.22 -22.64 -19.01
N HIS A 425 59.79 -21.43 -18.65
CA HIS A 425 58.69 -21.11 -17.75
C HIS A 425 57.76 -20.09 -18.38
N SER A 426 56.51 -20.08 -17.93
CA SER A 426 55.55 -19.05 -18.31
C SER A 426 55.77 -17.75 -17.51
N LEU A 427 55.23 -16.63 -17.99
CA LEU A 427 55.26 -15.39 -17.21
C LEU A 427 54.50 -15.54 -15.89
N LEU A 428 53.41 -16.30 -15.90
CA LEU A 428 52.65 -16.67 -14.71
C LEU A 428 53.51 -17.49 -13.73
N ASP A 429 54.26 -18.49 -14.20
CA ASP A 429 55.20 -19.24 -13.36
C ASP A 429 56.29 -18.33 -12.78
N VAL A 430 56.87 -17.43 -13.60
CA VAL A 430 57.90 -16.47 -13.17
C VAL A 430 57.35 -15.54 -12.09
N ALA A 431 56.14 -15.02 -12.27
CA ALA A 431 55.48 -14.17 -11.30
C ALA A 431 55.11 -14.94 -10.01
N MET A 432 54.63 -16.18 -10.10
CA MET A 432 54.33 -17.02 -8.92
C MET A 432 55.59 -17.44 -8.14
N MET A 433 56.71 -17.66 -8.82
CA MET A 433 58.00 -17.96 -8.18
C MET A 433 58.61 -16.73 -7.51
N ASP A 434 58.41 -15.54 -8.11
CA ASP A 434 58.82 -14.22 -7.60
C ASP A 434 60.21 -14.20 -6.97
N LEU A 435 61.21 -14.69 -7.70
CA LEU A 435 62.56 -14.88 -7.21
C LEU A 435 63.14 -13.57 -6.61
N PRO A 436 63.78 -13.60 -5.43
CA PRO A 436 64.22 -12.39 -4.73
C PRO A 436 65.37 -11.64 -5.43
N ASN A 437 66.21 -12.32 -6.19
CA ASN A 437 67.33 -11.74 -6.95
C ASN A 437 67.59 -12.57 -8.24
N PRO A 438 66.69 -12.54 -9.23
CA PRO A 438 66.83 -13.38 -10.41
C PRO A 438 67.96 -12.86 -11.31
N ARG A 439 68.64 -13.78 -11.97
CA ARG A 439 69.48 -13.43 -13.14
C ARG A 439 68.62 -12.82 -14.23
N PRO A 440 69.20 -12.01 -15.13
CA PRO A 440 68.47 -11.47 -16.28
C PRO A 440 67.71 -12.57 -17.02
N PHE A 441 66.42 -12.36 -17.22
CA PHE A 441 65.57 -13.25 -18.00
C PHE A 441 65.97 -13.19 -19.47
N LYS A 442 65.76 -14.32 -20.16
CA LYS A 442 65.79 -14.48 -21.61
C LYS A 442 64.48 -15.09 -22.08
N SER A 443 64.05 -14.74 -23.30
CA SER A 443 62.87 -15.32 -23.95
C SER A 443 63.28 -16.09 -25.20
N THR A 444 62.56 -17.17 -25.50
CA THR A 444 62.62 -17.86 -26.80
C THR A 444 61.65 -17.26 -27.82
N ASP A 445 60.68 -16.47 -27.38
CA ASP A 445 59.80 -15.67 -28.24
C ASP A 445 60.40 -14.27 -28.44
N PRO A 446 60.71 -13.85 -29.69
CA PRO A 446 61.24 -12.52 -29.98
C PRO A 446 60.24 -11.38 -29.73
N ASN A 447 58.94 -11.66 -29.66
CA ASN A 447 57.89 -10.67 -29.40
C ASN A 447 57.65 -10.41 -27.90
N PHE A 448 58.27 -11.21 -27.02
CA PHE A 448 58.11 -11.03 -25.59
C PHE A 448 58.78 -9.72 -25.14
N PRO A 449 58.11 -8.86 -24.33
CA PRO A 449 58.65 -7.59 -23.84
C PRO A 449 59.72 -7.78 -22.75
N LEU A 450 60.88 -8.31 -23.15
CA LEU A 450 61.93 -8.79 -22.25
C LEU A 450 62.63 -7.65 -21.48
N GLU A 451 62.82 -6.50 -22.12
CA GLU A 451 63.43 -5.32 -21.48
C GLU A 451 62.56 -4.80 -20.33
N ALA A 452 61.24 -4.74 -20.53
CA ALA A 452 60.29 -4.34 -19.50
C ALA A 452 60.29 -5.32 -18.31
N LEU A 453 60.36 -6.63 -18.58
CA LEU A 453 60.47 -7.65 -17.53
C LEU A 453 61.79 -7.52 -16.75
N ASN A 454 62.93 -7.34 -17.42
CA ASN A 454 64.23 -7.24 -16.77
C ASN A 454 64.45 -5.92 -16.02
N ALA A 455 63.78 -4.83 -16.42
CA ALA A 455 63.81 -3.56 -15.70
C ALA A 455 63.12 -3.65 -14.32
N ASN A 456 62.11 -4.51 -14.19
CA ASN A 456 61.45 -4.82 -12.94
C ASN A 456 61.13 -6.32 -12.85
N PRO A 457 62.11 -7.16 -12.46
CA PRO A 457 62.02 -8.62 -12.58
C PRO A 457 61.17 -9.29 -11.49
N ARG A 458 60.87 -8.58 -10.40
CA ARG A 458 60.03 -9.06 -9.29
C ARG A 458 58.61 -8.55 -9.38
N PHE A 459 57.64 -9.39 -9.06
CA PHE A 459 56.22 -9.04 -9.07
C PHE A 459 55.66 -8.75 -7.67
N GLY A 460 56.37 -9.14 -6.60
CA GLY A 460 55.90 -8.97 -5.22
C GLY A 460 54.71 -9.89 -4.89
N VAL A 461 54.62 -11.02 -5.59
CA VAL A 461 53.53 -12.00 -5.42
C VAL A 461 53.67 -12.73 -4.10
N THR A 462 54.89 -13.03 -3.65
CA THR A 462 55.09 -13.78 -2.41
C THR A 462 54.58 -12.99 -1.20
N GLU A 463 54.98 -11.73 -1.06
CA GLU A 463 54.56 -10.87 0.04
C GLU A 463 53.07 -10.53 -0.05
N ALA A 464 52.56 -10.24 -1.25
CA ALA A 464 51.14 -9.95 -1.45
C ALA A 464 50.24 -11.16 -1.14
N PHE A 465 50.62 -12.36 -1.57
CA PHE A 465 49.91 -13.60 -1.27
C PHE A 465 49.91 -13.88 0.24
N ASP A 466 51.08 -13.81 0.89
CA ASP A 466 51.18 -14.09 2.32
C ASP A 466 50.34 -13.11 3.16
N GLN A 467 50.32 -11.83 2.79
CA GLN A 467 49.50 -10.81 3.43
C GLN A 467 48.00 -11.03 3.20
N GLN A 468 47.58 -11.26 1.95
CA GLN A 468 46.17 -11.48 1.61
C GLN A 468 45.64 -12.76 2.24
N PHE A 469 46.41 -13.85 2.18
CA PHE A 469 46.06 -15.13 2.78
C PHE A 469 45.88 -14.99 4.29
N LYS A 470 46.84 -14.36 4.98
CA LYS A 470 46.72 -14.10 6.42
C LYS A 470 45.47 -13.28 6.75
N SER A 471 45.21 -12.20 6.01
CA SER A 471 44.03 -11.35 6.22
C SER A 471 42.73 -12.15 6.07
N VAL A 472 42.58 -12.92 4.99
CA VAL A 472 41.37 -13.71 4.75
C VAL A 472 41.20 -14.82 5.79
N MET A 473 42.27 -15.47 6.22
CA MET A 473 42.19 -16.50 7.27
C MET A 473 41.83 -15.90 8.63
N ASP A 474 42.39 -14.74 8.99
CA ASP A 474 42.07 -14.05 10.25
C ASP A 474 40.59 -13.58 10.24
N GLU A 475 40.09 -13.08 9.11
CA GLU A 475 38.68 -12.75 8.93
C GLU A 475 37.76 -13.98 9.05
N LYS A 476 38.12 -15.11 8.41
CA LYS A 476 37.36 -16.37 8.52
C LYS A 476 37.30 -16.88 9.96
N LYS A 477 38.40 -16.81 10.73
CA LYS A 477 38.40 -17.17 12.15
C LYS A 477 37.47 -16.29 12.97
N ALA A 478 37.50 -14.98 12.76
CA ALA A 478 36.60 -14.04 13.42
C ALA A 478 35.12 -14.33 13.08
N ALA A 479 34.86 -14.77 11.84
CA ALA A 479 33.54 -15.14 11.38
C ALA A 479 33.03 -16.46 11.98
N VAL A 480 33.88 -17.49 12.05
CA VAL A 480 33.60 -18.73 12.80
C VAL A 480 33.23 -18.37 14.25
N ASN A 481 34.06 -17.56 14.92
CA ASN A 481 33.79 -17.15 16.30
C ASN A 481 32.39 -16.52 16.44
N THR A 482 32.08 -15.55 15.57
CA THR A 482 30.78 -14.88 15.55
C THR A 482 29.62 -15.84 15.31
N THR A 483 29.82 -16.83 14.44
CA THR A 483 28.82 -17.87 14.13
C THR A 483 28.54 -18.74 15.36
N ILE A 484 29.57 -19.18 16.07
CA ILE A 484 29.40 -19.97 17.30
C ILE A 484 28.71 -19.16 18.41
N ARG A 485 29.08 -17.89 18.61
CA ARG A 485 28.39 -16.99 19.55
C ARG A 485 26.92 -16.83 19.20
N HIS A 486 26.60 -16.77 17.90
CA HIS A 486 25.23 -16.73 17.44
C HIS A 486 24.48 -18.02 17.77
N MET A 487 25.06 -19.20 17.49
CA MET A 487 24.43 -20.48 17.82
C MET A 487 24.12 -20.61 19.32
N LEU A 488 25.05 -20.20 20.19
CA LEU A 488 24.83 -20.17 21.64
C LEU A 488 23.67 -19.24 22.03
N SER A 489 23.55 -18.08 21.38
CA SER A 489 22.46 -17.15 21.65
C SER A 489 21.09 -17.64 21.17
N GLN A 490 21.02 -18.70 20.35
CA GLN A 490 19.77 -19.34 19.93
C GLN A 490 19.31 -20.50 20.83
N LEU A 491 20.16 -21.01 21.74
CA LEU A 491 19.80 -22.06 22.70
C LEU A 491 18.67 -21.64 23.64
N SER A 492 17.92 -22.58 24.24
CA SER A 492 16.90 -22.26 25.26
C SER A 492 17.47 -21.42 26.43
N PRO A 493 16.67 -20.60 27.14
CA PRO A 493 17.16 -19.89 28.32
C PRO A 493 17.84 -20.81 29.36
N GLU A 494 17.33 -22.03 29.52
CA GLU A 494 17.90 -23.06 30.39
C GLU A 494 19.27 -23.52 29.91
N ASP A 495 19.40 -23.88 28.63
CA ASP A 495 20.68 -24.30 28.05
C ASP A 495 21.70 -23.15 28.03
N GLN A 496 21.25 -21.91 27.83
CA GLN A 496 22.12 -20.73 27.92
C GLN A 496 22.72 -20.60 29.32
N LYS A 497 21.95 -20.84 30.38
CA LYS A 497 22.46 -20.86 31.75
C LYS A 497 23.48 -21.98 31.94
N ILE A 498 23.23 -23.17 31.39
CA ILE A 498 24.17 -24.30 31.46
C ILE A 498 25.53 -23.91 30.84
N PHE A 499 25.54 -23.34 29.63
CA PHE A 499 26.78 -22.87 29.01
C PHE A 499 27.42 -21.67 29.73
N GLU A 500 26.62 -20.75 30.26
CA GLU A 500 27.12 -19.52 30.92
C GLU A 500 27.79 -19.82 32.27
N TYR A 501 27.18 -20.69 33.08
CA TYR A 501 27.58 -20.91 34.47
C TYR A 501 28.27 -22.27 34.71
N GLY A 502 27.97 -23.28 33.90
CA GLY A 502 28.49 -24.63 34.10
C GLY A 502 29.98 -24.76 33.80
N LYS A 503 30.63 -25.73 34.44
CA LYS A 503 32.01 -26.14 34.19
C LYS A 503 32.07 -26.95 32.89
N ILE A 504 32.80 -26.44 31.90
CA ILE A 504 32.84 -26.97 30.54
C ILE A 504 34.10 -27.79 30.31
N SER A 505 33.91 -29.04 29.89
CA SER A 505 34.92 -29.92 29.31
C SER A 505 34.66 -30.09 27.81
N VAL A 506 35.71 -30.00 27.00
CA VAL A 506 35.61 -30.04 25.54
C VAL A 506 36.27 -31.31 25.02
N LEU A 507 35.62 -31.99 24.07
CA LEU A 507 36.13 -33.20 23.44
C LEU A 507 36.06 -33.06 21.91
N GLN A 508 37.10 -33.56 21.24
CA GLN A 508 37.19 -33.58 19.78
C GLN A 508 37.01 -35.01 19.26
N GLU A 509 36.32 -35.13 18.14
CA GLU A 509 36.25 -36.36 17.36
C GLU A 509 37.30 -36.32 16.24
N GLY A 510 38.02 -37.41 16.05
CA GLY A 510 39.06 -37.56 15.04
C GLY A 510 39.09 -38.97 14.47
N SER A 511 39.87 -39.14 13.41
CA SER A 511 40.18 -40.45 12.85
C SER A 511 41.58 -40.48 12.27
N TYR A 512 42.19 -41.68 12.22
CA TYR A 512 43.49 -41.88 11.59
C TYR A 512 43.61 -43.27 10.97
N GLU A 513 44.44 -43.36 9.93
CA GLU A 513 44.87 -44.61 9.31
C GLU A 513 46.22 -45.07 9.87
N LEU A 514 46.33 -46.34 10.22
CA LEU A 514 47.57 -47.00 10.61
C LEU A 514 48.43 -47.24 9.36
N THR A 515 49.46 -46.42 9.14
CA THR A 515 50.32 -46.47 7.94
C THR A 515 51.72 -47.07 8.20
N GLY A 516 51.98 -47.61 9.39
CA GLY A 516 53.19 -48.36 9.74
C GLY A 516 53.24 -48.77 11.23
N VAL A 517 54.41 -49.24 11.69
CA VAL A 517 54.61 -49.68 13.10
C VAL A 517 54.65 -48.49 14.09
N PHE A 518 55.03 -47.29 13.61
CA PHE A 518 55.17 -46.07 14.43
C PHE A 518 54.56 -44.81 13.79
N HIS A 519 53.85 -44.95 12.67
CA HIS A 519 53.32 -43.80 11.92
C HIS A 519 51.81 -43.97 11.68
N ASN A 520 51.06 -42.93 12.05
CA ASN A 520 49.63 -42.79 11.82
C ASN A 520 49.41 -41.58 10.91
N THR A 521 48.49 -41.70 9.97
CA THR A 521 48.04 -40.58 9.14
C THR A 521 46.70 -40.10 9.67
N TYR A 522 46.67 -38.92 10.27
CA TYR A 522 45.47 -38.34 10.86
C TYR A 522 44.61 -37.65 9.80
N ASP A 523 43.30 -37.81 9.91
CA ASP A 523 42.32 -37.09 9.12
C ASP A 523 42.17 -35.64 9.65
N THR A 524 41.60 -34.76 8.82
CA THR A 524 41.28 -33.39 9.22
C THR A 524 40.26 -33.38 10.38
N ASN A 525 40.36 -32.35 11.23
CA ASN A 525 39.41 -32.15 12.32
C ASN A 525 37.98 -32.06 11.79
N LYS A 526 37.03 -32.59 12.57
CA LYS A 526 35.61 -32.55 12.19
C LYS A 526 35.05 -31.14 12.35
N PRO A 527 34.05 -30.73 11.55
CA PRO A 527 33.40 -29.41 11.66
C PRO A 527 32.47 -29.27 12.89
N TRP A 528 32.58 -30.18 13.85
CA TRP A 528 31.82 -30.18 15.10
C TRP A 528 32.73 -30.40 16.30
N LEU A 529 32.25 -29.96 17.46
CA LEU A 529 32.90 -30.10 18.75
C LEU A 529 31.92 -30.63 19.79
N LEU A 530 32.40 -31.46 20.71
CA LEU A 530 31.58 -32.06 21.76
C LEU A 530 31.86 -31.35 23.09
N PHE A 531 30.80 -31.08 23.84
CA PHE A 531 30.85 -30.42 25.13
C PHE A 531 30.22 -31.33 26.19
N ASN A 532 30.89 -31.44 27.33
CA ASN A 532 30.33 -32.00 28.56
C ASN A 532 30.38 -30.91 29.62
N ILE A 533 29.24 -30.56 30.19
CA ILE A 533 29.04 -29.40 31.05
C ILE A 533 28.41 -29.86 32.36
N GLU A 534 29.06 -29.51 33.46
CA GLU A 534 28.60 -29.81 34.82
C GLU A 534 28.09 -28.51 35.44
N LEU A 535 26.85 -28.47 35.94
CA LEU A 535 26.28 -27.34 36.67
C LEU A 535 25.53 -27.86 37.89
N ASP A 536 25.85 -27.35 39.09
CA ASP A 536 25.23 -27.79 40.36
C ASP A 536 25.26 -29.33 40.57
N GLY A 537 26.26 -30.01 40.01
CA GLY A 537 26.44 -31.48 40.08
C GLY A 537 25.65 -32.28 39.04
N GLU A 538 24.86 -31.64 38.17
CA GLU A 538 24.20 -32.28 37.02
C GLU A 538 25.07 -32.20 35.77
N SER A 539 25.17 -33.30 35.01
CA SER A 539 25.96 -33.36 33.78
C SER A 539 25.08 -33.27 32.53
N HIS A 540 25.48 -32.40 31.61
CA HIS A 540 24.82 -32.15 30.33
C HIS A 540 25.83 -32.32 29.19
N ALA A 541 25.44 -32.97 28.10
CA ALA A 541 26.31 -33.11 26.94
C ALA A 541 25.68 -32.50 25.69
N TYR A 542 26.53 -31.92 24.84
CA TYR A 542 26.10 -31.25 23.61
C TYR A 542 27.06 -31.54 22.46
N LYS A 543 26.51 -31.67 21.24
CA LYS A 543 27.27 -31.60 19.98
C LYS A 543 26.97 -30.29 19.29
N MET A 544 28.01 -29.49 19.06
CA MET A 544 27.94 -28.26 18.29
C MET A 544 28.50 -28.51 16.90
N ASP A 545 27.67 -28.42 15.88
CA ASP A 545 28.04 -28.69 14.48
C ASP A 545 27.88 -27.41 13.67
N MET A 546 29.00 -26.81 13.24
CA MET A 546 29.00 -25.53 12.53
C MET A 546 28.37 -25.66 11.14
N ASN A 547 28.57 -26.79 10.46
CA ASN A 547 28.04 -26.98 9.11
C ASN A 547 26.52 -27.15 9.11
N LYS A 548 25.98 -27.67 10.21
CA LYS A 548 24.53 -27.76 10.42
C LYS A 548 23.94 -26.55 11.13
N GLU A 549 24.78 -25.69 11.70
CA GLU A 549 24.39 -24.58 12.58
C GLU A 549 23.53 -25.03 13.78
N THR A 550 23.78 -26.24 14.29
CA THR A 550 23.00 -26.82 15.41
C THR A 550 23.85 -27.06 16.64
N ILE A 551 23.22 -26.89 17.81
CA ILE A 551 23.71 -27.42 19.09
C ILE A 551 22.69 -28.46 19.55
N GLU A 552 23.05 -29.73 19.46
CA GLU A 552 22.19 -30.87 19.80
C GLU A 552 22.52 -31.36 21.21
N SER A 553 21.51 -31.45 22.09
CA SER A 553 21.66 -32.12 23.39
C SER A 553 21.88 -33.62 23.19
N MET A 554 22.78 -34.19 23.98
CA MET A 554 23.20 -35.58 23.93
C MET A 554 23.10 -36.24 25.31
N SER A 555 23.11 -37.58 25.32
CA SER A 555 23.30 -38.31 26.57
C SER A 555 24.71 -38.03 27.13
N PRO A 556 24.87 -37.67 28.42
CA PRO A 556 26.18 -37.44 29.02
C PRO A 556 27.15 -38.62 28.84
N TYR A 557 26.64 -39.85 28.89
CA TYR A 557 27.41 -41.09 28.68
C TYR A 557 27.95 -41.28 27.26
N SER A 558 27.49 -40.48 26.30
CA SER A 558 27.93 -40.58 24.89
C SER A 558 29.15 -39.71 24.56
N VAL A 559 29.51 -38.79 25.46
CA VAL A 559 30.62 -37.83 25.28
C VAL A 559 31.73 -38.17 26.27
N GLU A 560 32.37 -39.31 26.04
CA GLU A 560 33.51 -39.79 26.82
C GLU A 560 34.70 -40.15 25.92
N ALA A 561 35.90 -40.06 26.48
CA ALA A 561 37.13 -40.38 25.76
C ALA A 561 37.16 -41.87 25.39
N ARG A 562 37.21 -42.18 24.09
CA ARG A 562 37.19 -43.56 23.59
C ARG A 562 37.84 -43.68 22.22
N ASN A 563 38.38 -44.87 21.94
CA ASN A 563 38.92 -45.21 20.62
C ASN A 563 38.19 -46.45 20.07
N THR A 564 37.73 -46.37 18.83
CA THR A 564 37.07 -47.48 18.12
C THR A 564 37.88 -47.83 16.89
N ARG A 565 38.23 -49.11 16.71
CA ARG A 565 39.08 -49.57 15.60
C ARG A 565 38.28 -50.42 14.61
N ALA A 566 38.39 -50.10 13.33
CA ALA A 566 37.88 -50.88 12.20
C ALA A 566 39.02 -51.15 11.19
N GLY A 567 39.69 -52.28 11.35
CA GLY A 567 40.85 -52.65 10.51
C GLY A 567 42.03 -51.70 10.69
N LYS A 568 42.40 -51.00 9.61
CA LYS A 568 43.46 -49.97 9.60
C LYS A 568 42.99 -48.57 10.00
N TYR A 569 41.68 -48.37 10.14
CA TYR A 569 41.09 -47.08 10.52
C TYR A 569 40.76 -47.07 12.02
N VAL A 570 41.11 -45.98 12.71
CA VAL A 570 40.77 -45.74 14.11
C VAL A 570 39.97 -44.45 14.20
N SER A 571 38.81 -44.47 14.84
CA SER A 571 38.04 -43.29 15.23
C SER A 571 38.27 -43.02 16.71
N THR A 572 38.46 -41.76 17.07
CA THR A 572 38.82 -41.33 18.43
C THR A 572 37.92 -40.20 18.91
N ILE A 573 37.50 -40.26 20.17
CA ILE A 573 37.00 -39.10 20.92
C ILE A 573 38.03 -38.83 22.00
N THR A 574 38.62 -37.64 22.00
CA THR A 574 39.70 -37.28 22.94
C THR A 574 39.43 -35.94 23.61
N PRO A 575 39.85 -35.73 24.88
CA PRO A 575 39.78 -34.42 25.50
C PRO A 575 40.55 -33.37 24.70
N PHE A 576 39.92 -32.24 24.44
CA PHE A 576 40.52 -31.09 23.77
C PHE A 576 40.77 -29.98 24.81
N LYS A 577 42.01 -29.50 24.88
CA LYS A 577 42.41 -28.44 25.81
C LYS A 577 42.72 -27.16 25.02
N PRO A 578 41.74 -26.26 24.83
CA PRO A 578 42.00 -24.98 24.20
C PRO A 578 42.87 -24.09 25.10
N ARG A 579 43.47 -23.03 24.55
CA ARG A 579 44.32 -22.08 25.29
C ARG A 579 43.63 -21.46 26.50
N ASN A 580 42.31 -21.31 26.43
CA ASN A 580 41.44 -20.78 27.48
C ASN A 580 40.75 -21.89 28.31
N ALA A 581 41.27 -23.11 28.33
CA ALA A 581 40.67 -24.23 29.07
C ALA A 581 40.47 -23.96 30.56
N ALA A 582 41.34 -23.15 31.19
CA ALA A 582 41.18 -22.78 32.59
C ALA A 582 39.92 -21.95 32.86
N GLU A 583 39.56 -21.07 31.92
CA GLU A 583 38.31 -20.31 32.00
C GLU A 583 37.13 -21.26 31.83
N LEU A 584 37.13 -22.11 30.80
CA LEU A 584 36.05 -23.08 30.54
C LEU A 584 35.85 -24.08 31.69
N ALA A 585 36.92 -24.53 32.34
CA ALA A 585 36.84 -25.49 33.44
C ALA A 585 36.35 -24.88 34.77
N ARG A 586 36.06 -23.57 34.82
CA ARG A 586 35.52 -22.90 35.99
C ARG A 586 33.99 -22.87 35.94
N GLU A 587 33.36 -23.40 36.99
CA GLU A 587 31.95 -23.15 37.30
C GLU A 587 31.78 -21.75 37.89
N ARG A 588 30.75 -21.02 37.46
CA ARG A 588 30.45 -19.66 37.92
C ARG A 588 29.19 -19.69 38.78
N PRO A 589 29.07 -18.81 39.79
CA PRO A 589 27.84 -18.71 40.57
C PRO A 589 26.65 -18.38 39.67
N VAL A 590 25.59 -19.16 39.76
CA VAL A 590 24.35 -18.94 39.01
C VAL A 590 23.78 -17.57 39.37
N ASN A 591 23.42 -16.79 38.35
CA ASN A 591 22.76 -15.51 38.49
C ASN A 591 21.49 -15.53 37.62
N ASP A 592 20.35 -15.20 38.22
CA ASP A 592 19.07 -15.15 37.51
C ASP A 592 18.82 -13.83 36.77
N ALA A 593 19.76 -12.87 36.85
CA ALA A 593 19.69 -11.65 36.06
C ALA A 593 19.75 -11.98 34.56
N PRO A 594 18.93 -11.32 33.72
CA PRO A 594 19.02 -11.46 32.27
C PRO A 594 20.42 -11.11 31.77
N PHE A 595 20.95 -11.90 30.84
CA PHE A 595 22.24 -11.66 30.20
C PHE A 595 22.16 -11.93 28.69
N ASN A 596 22.99 -11.24 27.92
CA ASN A 596 23.11 -11.47 26.49
C ASN A 596 24.16 -12.55 26.21
N SER A 597 23.71 -13.76 25.88
CA SER A 597 24.60 -14.87 25.52
C SER A 597 25.48 -14.59 24.29
N PHE A 598 25.04 -13.78 23.32
CA PHE A 598 25.86 -13.46 22.14
C PHE A 598 27.11 -12.64 22.48
N THR A 599 27.00 -11.75 23.48
CA THR A 599 28.08 -10.86 23.89
C THR A 599 28.78 -11.31 25.16
N SER A 600 28.40 -12.44 25.78
CA SER A 600 29.02 -12.89 27.02
C SER A 600 30.47 -13.31 26.83
N ASP A 601 31.30 -13.08 27.86
CA ASP A 601 32.69 -13.53 27.86
C ASP A 601 32.79 -15.06 27.76
N ARG A 602 31.79 -15.77 28.29
CA ARG A 602 31.73 -17.23 28.24
C ARG A 602 31.51 -17.73 26.81
N SER A 603 30.56 -17.15 26.09
CA SER A 603 30.32 -17.50 24.69
C SER A 603 31.50 -17.18 23.80
N ARG A 604 32.21 -16.06 24.04
CA ARG A 604 33.49 -15.76 23.37
C ARG A 604 34.53 -16.84 23.64
N ALA A 605 34.67 -17.28 24.88
CA ALA A 605 35.62 -18.35 25.24
C ALA A 605 35.28 -19.69 24.56
N ILE A 606 33.99 -20.07 24.49
CA ILE A 606 33.55 -21.28 23.80
C ILE A 606 33.83 -21.17 22.30
N ALA A 607 33.52 -20.02 21.70
CA ALA A 607 33.77 -19.76 20.29
C ALA A 607 35.27 -19.80 19.95
N ASP A 608 36.13 -19.26 20.82
CA ASP A 608 37.59 -19.34 20.66
C ASP A 608 38.12 -20.77 20.75
N ALA A 609 37.52 -21.62 21.59
CA ALA A 609 37.85 -23.04 21.63
C ALA A 609 37.47 -23.73 20.31
N PHE A 610 36.31 -23.39 19.75
CA PHE A 610 35.86 -23.93 18.46
C PHE A 610 36.78 -23.50 17.31
N VAL A 611 37.18 -22.21 17.25
CA VAL A 611 38.15 -21.71 16.26
C VAL A 611 39.48 -22.45 16.35
N GLN A 612 39.97 -22.70 17.57
CA GLN A 612 41.20 -23.47 17.78
C GLN A 612 41.06 -24.93 17.34
N HIS A 613 39.89 -25.54 17.55
CA HIS A 613 39.60 -26.91 17.10
C HIS A 613 39.61 -27.04 15.57
N LEU A 614 39.13 -26.04 14.83
CA LEU A 614 39.18 -26.08 13.36
C LEU A 614 40.60 -26.01 12.78
N ASP A 615 41.58 -25.59 13.58
CA ASP A 615 43.00 -25.47 13.23
C ASP A 615 43.25 -24.77 11.88
N LEU A 616 42.56 -23.64 11.66
CA LEU A 616 42.67 -22.83 10.43
C LEU A 616 44.06 -22.20 10.21
N ASP A 617 44.99 -22.38 11.15
CA ASP A 617 46.39 -21.98 11.07
C ASP A 617 47.32 -23.10 10.56
N ASP A 618 46.79 -24.29 10.26
CA ASP A 618 47.59 -25.41 9.73
C ASP A 618 48.38 -24.95 8.48
N PRO A 619 49.74 -25.01 8.53
CA PRO A 619 50.58 -24.65 7.39
C PRO A 619 50.22 -25.37 6.10
N SER A 620 49.64 -26.58 6.18
CA SER A 620 49.19 -27.35 5.02
C SER A 620 48.15 -26.60 4.18
N ILE A 621 47.28 -25.82 4.81
CA ILE A 621 46.25 -24.99 4.14
C ILE A 621 46.91 -23.91 3.29
N LYS A 622 47.90 -23.21 3.85
CA LYS A 622 48.67 -22.17 3.15
C LYS A 622 49.50 -22.76 2.01
N GLU A 623 50.19 -23.86 2.24
CA GLU A 623 51.01 -24.55 1.22
C GLU A 623 50.18 -25.02 0.03
N GLN A 624 48.89 -25.32 0.24
CA GLN A 624 48.03 -25.64 -0.87
C GLN A 624 47.47 -24.41 -1.59
N ALA A 625 47.07 -23.36 -0.87
CA ALA A 625 46.65 -22.10 -1.49
C ALA A 625 47.78 -21.46 -2.33
N ARG A 626 49.04 -21.81 -2.04
CA ARG A 626 50.19 -21.50 -2.91
C ARG A 626 50.10 -22.16 -4.29
N GLY A 627 49.38 -23.26 -4.45
CA GLY A 627 49.30 -24.00 -5.72
C GLY A 627 50.68 -24.53 -6.18
N GLN A 628 50.73 -25.14 -7.36
CA GLN A 628 51.96 -25.75 -7.87
C GLN A 628 52.57 -24.95 -9.04
N THR A 629 53.78 -24.43 -8.86
CA THR A 629 54.61 -23.96 -9.99
C THR A 629 55.30 -25.14 -10.69
N THR A 630 55.88 -24.88 -11.87
CA THR A 630 56.77 -25.86 -12.54
C THR A 630 57.92 -26.34 -11.61
N LEU A 631 58.40 -25.50 -10.69
CA LEU A 631 59.45 -25.84 -9.73
C LEU A 631 58.93 -26.71 -8.55
N ASP A 632 57.68 -26.51 -8.14
CA ASP A 632 57.04 -27.28 -7.05
C ASP A 632 56.67 -28.71 -7.49
N LYS A 633 56.28 -28.88 -8.77
CA LYS A 633 56.01 -30.20 -9.37
C LYS A 633 57.26 -31.10 -9.39
N LEU A 634 58.44 -30.52 -9.56
CA LEU A 634 59.72 -31.23 -9.52
C LEU A 634 60.12 -31.65 -8.10
N ARG A 635 59.49 -31.09 -7.05
CA ARG A 635 59.77 -31.38 -5.64
C ARG A 635 58.69 -32.23 -4.95
N GLY A 636 57.76 -32.82 -5.72
CA GLY A 636 56.75 -33.75 -5.20
C GLY A 636 55.55 -33.07 -4.51
N GLY A 637 55.11 -31.92 -5.02
CA GLY A 637 54.18 -30.97 -4.39
C GLY A 637 52.87 -31.51 -3.77
N PRO A 638 52.18 -30.67 -2.97
CA PRO A 638 51.07 -31.07 -2.11
C PRO A 638 49.80 -31.50 -2.86
N LYS A 639 48.98 -32.35 -2.21
CA LYS A 639 47.68 -32.87 -2.68
C LYS A 639 46.54 -31.83 -2.48
N PRO A 640 45.42 -31.89 -3.24
CA PRO A 640 44.32 -30.92 -3.12
C PRO A 640 43.34 -31.20 -1.96
N LEU A 641 43.17 -30.21 -1.07
CA LEU A 641 42.12 -29.92 -0.09
C LEU A 641 41.00 -29.13 -0.78
N SER A 642 40.19 -29.79 -1.59
CA SER A 642 38.91 -29.18 -1.97
C SER A 642 37.90 -29.37 -0.83
N ASP A 643 37.85 -30.53 -0.17
CA ASP A 643 36.64 -30.91 0.53
C ASP A 643 36.48 -30.32 1.94
N PHE A 644 37.55 -30.03 2.67
CA PHE A 644 37.42 -29.48 4.04
C PHE A 644 37.02 -28.00 4.05
N LEU A 645 37.70 -27.15 3.27
CA LEU A 645 37.42 -25.71 3.22
C LEU A 645 36.17 -25.37 2.40
N LEU A 646 35.84 -26.15 1.36
CA LEU A 646 34.56 -26.01 0.65
C LEU A 646 33.37 -26.35 1.56
N ASN A 647 33.55 -27.20 2.56
CA ASN A 647 32.53 -27.55 3.54
C ASN A 647 32.50 -26.61 4.76
N LEU A 648 33.43 -25.65 4.88
CA LEU A 648 33.47 -24.67 5.97
C LEU A 648 32.68 -23.38 5.66
N VAL A 649 31.97 -23.34 4.53
CA VAL A 649 31.23 -22.16 4.04
C VAL A 649 29.72 -22.37 4.24
N PRO A 650 29.16 -21.93 5.39
CA PRO A 650 27.75 -21.55 5.43
C PRO A 650 27.48 -20.50 4.34
N PHE A 651 26.29 -20.51 3.72
CA PHE A 651 25.76 -19.43 2.87
C PHE A 651 26.17 -19.38 1.37
N ARG A 652 26.75 -20.46 0.84
CA ARG A 652 27.16 -20.54 -0.59
C ARG A 652 25.99 -20.35 -1.59
N SER A 653 24.76 -20.69 -1.20
CA SER A 653 23.56 -20.60 -2.05
C SER A 653 23.19 -19.17 -2.43
N ALA A 654 23.14 -18.24 -1.47
CA ALA A 654 22.74 -16.86 -1.73
C ALA A 654 23.66 -16.14 -2.72
N ILE A 655 24.97 -16.36 -2.59
CA ILE A 655 25.98 -15.63 -3.34
C ILE A 655 26.12 -16.18 -4.77
N VAL A 656 25.98 -17.50 -4.95
CA VAL A 656 25.84 -18.11 -6.28
C VAL A 656 24.60 -17.57 -7.00
N ASN A 657 23.49 -17.33 -6.30
CA ASN A 657 22.28 -16.75 -6.88
C ASN A 657 22.44 -15.25 -7.21
N PHE A 658 23.18 -14.47 -6.42
CA PHE A 658 23.56 -13.09 -6.79
C PHE A 658 24.47 -13.04 -8.02
N GLN A 659 25.47 -13.93 -8.10
CA GLN A 659 26.39 -14.01 -9.25
C GLN A 659 25.67 -14.41 -10.54
N LYS A 660 24.62 -15.24 -10.45
CA LYS A 660 23.79 -15.67 -11.58
C LYS A 660 22.69 -14.67 -11.98
N GLY A 661 22.50 -13.58 -11.22
CA GLY A 661 21.47 -12.57 -11.50
C GLY A 661 20.05 -12.96 -11.04
N ASN A 662 19.92 -13.99 -10.21
CA ASN A 662 18.64 -14.44 -9.64
C ASN A 662 18.30 -13.65 -8.38
N TYR A 663 18.03 -12.35 -8.51
CA TYR A 663 17.91 -11.44 -7.36
C TYR A 663 16.80 -11.79 -6.35
N GLY A 664 15.70 -12.43 -6.78
CA GLY A 664 14.61 -12.87 -5.89
C GLY A 664 14.99 -14.08 -5.04
N GLU A 665 15.66 -15.09 -5.64
CA GLU A 665 16.20 -16.24 -4.92
C GLU A 665 17.40 -15.82 -4.05
N ALA A 666 18.23 -14.91 -4.55
CA ALA A 666 19.37 -14.38 -3.81
C ALA A 666 18.97 -13.56 -2.58
N ALA A 667 17.85 -12.81 -2.64
CA ALA A 667 17.28 -12.10 -1.50
C ALA A 667 16.71 -13.03 -0.42
N PHE A 668 16.02 -14.08 -0.87
CA PHE A 668 15.45 -15.10 -0.01
C PHE A 668 16.56 -15.91 0.66
N ASP A 669 17.50 -16.44 -0.12
CA ASP A 669 18.64 -17.21 0.38
C ASP A 669 19.52 -16.38 1.30
N LEU A 670 19.76 -15.10 1.01
CA LEU A 670 20.54 -14.21 1.89
C LEU A 670 19.81 -13.95 3.22
N THR A 671 18.48 -13.87 3.19
CA THR A 671 17.66 -13.79 4.40
C THR A 671 17.73 -15.11 5.17
N LEU A 672 17.71 -16.26 4.49
CA LEU A 672 17.86 -17.57 5.14
C LEU A 672 19.27 -17.75 5.76
N ASP A 673 20.28 -17.27 5.05
CA ASP A 673 21.69 -17.40 5.37
C ASP A 673 22.11 -16.44 6.50
N ILE A 674 21.80 -15.14 6.40
CA ILE A 674 22.06 -14.18 7.49
C ILE A 674 21.28 -14.56 8.74
N PHE A 675 20.18 -15.29 8.68
CA PHE A 675 19.37 -15.65 9.86
C PHE A 675 19.54 -17.10 10.36
N GLY A 676 20.46 -17.87 9.77
CA GLY A 676 20.95 -19.16 10.30
C GLY A 676 20.07 -20.36 9.96
N PHE A 677 19.64 -20.49 8.69
CA PHE A 677 18.63 -21.48 8.28
C PHE A 677 19.22 -22.57 7.35
N LEU A 678 19.13 -23.84 7.79
CA LEU A 678 19.47 -25.02 6.99
C LEU A 678 18.64 -25.14 5.69
N THR A 679 19.33 -25.15 4.55
CA THR A 679 18.88 -25.89 3.36
C THR A 679 19.56 -27.27 3.36
N ALA A 680 18.99 -28.23 4.08
CA ALA A 680 19.41 -29.62 3.93
C ALA A 680 19.12 -30.07 2.48
N GLY A 681 20.17 -30.38 1.71
CA GLY A 681 20.06 -30.64 0.28
C GLY A 681 19.05 -31.73 -0.08
N ALA A 682 18.02 -31.36 -0.86
CA ALA A 682 17.37 -32.17 -1.90
C ALA A 682 16.16 -31.42 -2.52
N ALA A 683 16.24 -31.16 -3.82
CA ALA A 683 15.14 -31.09 -4.81
C ALA A 683 13.85 -30.31 -4.48
N THR A 684 13.76 -29.08 -4.97
CA THR A 684 12.51 -28.55 -5.58
C THR A 684 12.85 -27.81 -6.87
N ALA A 685 13.15 -28.59 -7.91
CA ALA A 685 12.84 -28.16 -9.26
C ALA A 685 11.31 -27.99 -9.36
N GLY A 686 10.85 -26.78 -9.61
CA GLY A 686 9.46 -26.52 -10.00
C GLY A 686 8.65 -25.69 -9.02
N LYS A 687 8.89 -24.37 -9.01
CA LYS A 687 7.86 -23.33 -9.05
C LYS A 687 8.52 -22.00 -9.42
N LEU A 688 8.70 -21.80 -10.72
CA LEU A 688 8.99 -20.50 -11.33
C LEU A 688 7.86 -19.53 -10.97
N ILE A 689 8.10 -18.61 -10.03
CA ILE A 689 7.29 -17.40 -9.90
C ILE A 689 7.84 -16.41 -10.93
N LYS A 690 7.11 -16.24 -12.04
CA LYS A 690 7.31 -15.15 -12.99
C LYS A 690 6.97 -13.83 -12.30
N ILE A 691 7.96 -13.13 -11.76
CA ILE A 691 7.89 -11.68 -11.57
C ILE A 691 8.67 -11.09 -12.75
N GLY A 692 7.94 -10.49 -13.69
CA GLY A 692 8.50 -9.93 -14.91
C GLY A 692 9.43 -8.74 -14.61
N SER A 693 10.71 -8.89 -14.90
CA SER A 693 11.71 -7.82 -14.92
C SER A 693 12.48 -7.84 -16.24
N SER A 694 11.89 -7.26 -17.28
CA SER A 694 12.60 -6.92 -18.51
C SER A 694 12.61 -5.41 -18.67
N ALA A 695 13.66 -4.79 -18.17
CA ALA A 695 14.31 -3.57 -18.70
C ALA A 695 15.27 -3.06 -17.63
N LEU A 696 16.58 -3.28 -17.81
CA LEU A 696 17.63 -2.38 -17.31
C LEU A 696 18.94 -2.74 -18.02
N SER A 697 19.47 -1.76 -18.74
CA SER A 697 20.63 -1.84 -19.61
C SER A 697 21.94 -2.13 -18.85
N SER A 698 22.90 -2.69 -19.59
CA SER A 698 24.13 -3.35 -19.16
C SER A 698 25.26 -2.43 -18.62
N SER A 699 24.97 -1.26 -18.04
CA SER A 699 26.03 -0.33 -17.58
C SER A 699 25.91 0.24 -16.16
N ALA A 700 24.97 -0.21 -15.32
CA ALA A 700 24.85 0.22 -13.91
C ALA A 700 25.33 -0.82 -12.86
N LYS A 701 26.06 -1.86 -13.27
CA LYS A 701 26.23 -3.12 -12.50
C LYS A 701 27.22 -3.13 -11.32
N ALA A 702 27.72 -2.01 -10.80
CA ALA A 702 28.73 -2.07 -9.73
C ALA A 702 28.51 -1.24 -8.45
N VAL A 703 27.50 -0.35 -8.35
CA VAL A 703 27.47 0.62 -7.23
C VAL A 703 26.23 0.56 -6.31
N LYS A 704 25.26 -0.33 -6.57
CA LYS A 704 24.05 -0.48 -5.70
C LYS A 704 23.89 -1.82 -5.00
N ALA A 705 24.93 -2.67 -4.97
CA ALA A 705 24.85 -3.99 -4.34
C ALA A 705 24.98 -3.99 -2.78
N ALA A 706 25.25 -2.84 -2.15
CA ALA A 706 25.50 -2.77 -0.70
C ALA A 706 24.25 -2.62 0.18
N LYS A 707 23.04 -2.46 -0.38
CA LYS A 707 21.78 -2.55 0.39
C LYS A 707 21.24 -3.96 0.27
N VAL A 708 21.90 -4.86 0.99
CA VAL A 708 21.46 -6.23 1.16
C VAL A 708 20.06 -6.27 1.77
N ILE A 709 19.18 -6.96 1.05
CA ILE A 709 17.76 -7.13 1.31
C ILE A 709 17.57 -7.75 2.70
N GLY A 710 16.80 -7.11 3.58
CA GLY A 710 16.46 -7.64 4.91
C GLY A 710 17.34 -7.15 6.09
N ALA A 711 18.35 -6.31 5.86
CA ALA A 711 19.19 -5.75 6.92
C ALA A 711 19.36 -4.22 6.82
N ALA A 712 18.26 -3.49 6.70
CA ALA A 712 18.33 -2.05 6.95
C ALA A 712 18.61 -1.86 8.44
N THR A 713 19.83 -1.43 8.79
CA THR A 713 20.16 -1.01 10.17
C THR A 713 19.04 -0.11 10.69
N ILE A 714 18.53 -0.39 11.88
CA ILE A 714 17.44 0.43 12.44
C ILE A 714 18.07 1.78 12.80
N GLY A 715 17.71 2.83 12.05
CA GLY A 715 18.17 4.20 12.28
C GLY A 715 17.71 4.75 13.63
N ALA A 716 18.17 5.95 13.98
CA ALA A 716 17.83 6.59 15.24
C ALA A 716 16.31 6.60 15.46
N LEU A 717 15.86 6.04 16.59
CA LEU A 717 14.46 6.08 17.00
C LEU A 717 14.21 7.51 17.48
N ASN A 718 13.36 8.26 16.79
CA ASN A 718 12.94 9.58 17.25
C ASN A 718 11.54 9.46 17.87
N PRO A 719 11.43 9.25 19.19
CA PRO A 719 10.13 9.11 19.85
C PRO A 719 9.27 10.39 19.83
N VAL A 720 9.77 11.47 19.20
CA VAL A 720 9.19 12.83 19.21
C VAL A 720 9.10 13.42 17.78
N SER A 721 9.54 12.73 16.71
CA SER A 721 9.62 13.32 15.35
C SER A 721 8.26 13.75 14.78
N GLY A 722 7.15 13.18 15.28
CA GLY A 722 5.78 13.52 14.86
C GLY A 722 5.13 14.68 15.61
N LEU A 723 5.79 15.29 16.61
CA LEU A 723 5.19 16.27 17.53
C LEU A 723 5.37 17.74 17.10
N GLY A 724 5.62 18.00 15.81
CA GLY A 724 5.99 19.31 15.28
C GLY A 724 5.09 20.50 15.64
N ASP A 725 3.83 20.29 16.06
CA ASP A 725 2.92 21.37 16.46
C ASP A 725 2.23 21.18 17.84
N LEU A 726 2.55 20.12 18.59
CA LEU A 726 1.86 19.77 19.85
C LEU A 726 2.73 19.90 21.11
N ALA A 727 3.77 20.75 21.07
CA ALA A 727 4.79 20.86 22.11
C ALA A 727 4.66 22.12 23.01
N THR A 728 3.51 22.79 23.07
CA THR A 728 3.32 23.98 23.93
C THR A 728 2.71 23.70 25.30
N GLY A 729 2.31 22.46 25.60
CA GLY A 729 1.85 22.04 26.92
C GLY A 729 2.59 20.80 27.40
N GLY A 730 3.52 20.96 28.33
CA GLY A 730 4.29 19.81 28.86
C GLY A 730 3.38 18.77 29.52
N VAL A 731 3.52 17.49 29.15
CA VAL A 731 3.48 16.29 30.02
C VAL A 731 3.35 14.96 29.22
N ARG A 732 4.19 13.99 29.64
CA ARG A 732 4.12 12.49 29.64
C ARG A 732 4.32 11.64 28.36
N LEU A 733 5.28 10.72 28.52
CA LEU A 733 5.40 9.42 27.84
C LEU A 733 4.02 8.77 27.63
N LEU A 734 3.58 8.74 26.38
CA LEU A 734 2.39 7.99 25.96
C LEU A 734 2.67 6.49 26.06
N GLY A 735 1.77 5.76 26.73
CA GLY A 735 1.76 4.30 26.76
C GLY A 735 1.58 3.68 25.36
N SER A 736 1.83 2.38 25.22
CA SER A 736 1.89 1.70 23.92
C SER A 736 0.60 1.80 23.09
N GLY A 737 -0.58 1.82 23.74
CA GLY A 737 -1.87 2.06 23.08
C GLY A 737 -2.02 3.47 22.49
N GLY A 738 -1.52 4.51 23.18
CA GLY A 738 -1.54 5.89 22.68
C GLY A 738 -0.61 6.10 21.49
N ARG A 739 0.56 5.44 21.48
CA ARG A 739 1.50 5.47 20.34
C ARG A 739 0.92 4.81 19.08
N PHE A 740 0.20 3.70 19.23
CA PHE A 740 -0.48 3.03 18.12
C PHE A 740 -1.58 3.91 17.49
N LEU A 741 -2.35 4.61 18.33
CA LEU A 741 -3.39 5.53 17.84
C LEU A 741 -2.79 6.72 17.09
N LEU A 742 -1.68 7.28 17.59
CA LEU A 742 -0.95 8.34 16.89
C LEU A 742 -0.43 7.89 15.52
N SER A 743 0.17 6.71 15.43
CA SER A 743 0.75 6.24 14.16
C SER A 743 -0.30 6.04 13.07
N LYS A 744 -1.45 5.43 13.41
CA LYS A 744 -2.57 5.23 12.46
C LYS A 744 -3.18 6.55 11.97
N GLY A 745 -3.38 7.51 12.88
CA GLY A 745 -3.89 8.83 12.54
C GLY A 745 -2.94 9.63 11.64
N THR A 746 -1.65 9.64 11.97
CA THR A 746 -0.62 10.33 11.19
C THR A 746 -0.41 9.68 9.82
N ASP A 747 -0.45 8.35 9.69
CA ASP A 747 -0.34 7.67 8.40
C ASP A 747 -1.53 8.01 7.47
N ALA A 748 -2.74 8.11 8.02
CA ALA A 748 -3.91 8.56 7.27
C ALA A 748 -3.75 10.00 6.75
N VAL A 749 -3.27 10.92 7.60
CA VAL A 749 -2.97 12.31 7.21
C VAL A 749 -1.86 12.37 6.17
N ASN A 750 -0.77 11.62 6.34
CA ASN A 750 0.35 11.57 5.40
C ASN A 750 -0.07 11.03 4.03
N THR A 751 -0.94 10.02 4.00
CA THR A 751 -1.52 9.49 2.76
C THR A 751 -2.29 10.57 2.00
N LEU A 752 -3.01 11.44 2.71
CA LEU A 752 -3.79 12.53 2.11
C LEU A 752 -2.95 13.75 1.73
N LYS A 753 -1.91 14.03 2.52
CA LYS A 753 -0.95 15.11 2.30
C LYS A 753 0.00 14.83 1.13
N GLY A 754 0.35 13.57 0.93
CA GLY A 754 1.33 13.13 -0.08
C GLY A 754 2.77 13.51 0.31
N LEU A 755 3.75 12.84 -0.30
CA LEU A 755 5.19 12.99 0.01
C LEU A 755 5.72 14.43 -0.23
N THR A 756 5.10 15.17 -1.15
CA THR A 756 5.48 16.55 -1.50
C THR A 756 4.71 17.61 -0.71
N GLY A 757 3.73 17.21 0.11
CA GLY A 757 2.82 18.15 0.77
C GLY A 757 1.79 18.79 -0.17
N SER A 758 1.58 18.23 -1.36
CA SER A 758 0.65 18.74 -2.37
C SER A 758 -0.84 18.53 -2.04
N TYR A 759 -1.14 17.71 -1.03
CA TYR A 759 -2.49 17.32 -0.62
C TYR A 759 -3.34 16.67 -1.73
N ASP A 760 -2.71 15.97 -2.67
CA ASP A 760 -3.43 15.39 -3.81
C ASP A 760 -4.44 14.31 -3.40
N GLY A 761 -4.15 13.56 -2.34
CA GLY A 761 -5.10 12.60 -1.75
C GLY A 761 -6.31 13.31 -1.14
N LEU A 762 -6.10 14.42 -0.43
CA LEU A 762 -7.17 15.23 0.16
C LEU A 762 -8.04 15.90 -0.92
N LYS A 763 -7.42 16.44 -1.97
CA LYS A 763 -8.12 16.98 -3.14
C LYS A 763 -8.97 15.89 -3.81
N ALA A 764 -8.41 14.69 -4.02
CA ALA A 764 -9.15 13.58 -4.61
C ALA A 764 -10.37 13.18 -3.76
N ALA A 765 -10.22 13.08 -2.43
CA ALA A 765 -11.31 12.78 -1.51
C ALA A 765 -12.43 13.85 -1.56
N SER A 766 -12.08 15.13 -1.70
CA SER A 766 -13.09 16.20 -1.79
C SER A 766 -13.89 16.19 -3.09
N LYS A 767 -13.44 15.51 -4.14
CA LYS A 767 -14.23 15.34 -5.39
C LYS A 767 -15.35 14.31 -5.22
N THR A 768 -15.21 13.37 -4.29
CA THR A 768 -16.17 12.29 -4.05
C THR A 768 -17.09 12.56 -2.86
N HIS A 769 -16.64 13.33 -1.87
CA HIS A 769 -17.38 13.56 -0.61
C HIS A 769 -17.70 15.03 -0.33
N GLU A 770 -17.70 15.89 -1.37
CA GLU A 770 -17.92 17.35 -1.33
C GLU A 770 -16.83 18.12 -0.55
N VAL A 771 -16.60 17.74 0.71
CA VAL A 771 -15.62 18.33 1.62
C VAL A 771 -14.86 17.23 2.35
N ALA A 772 -13.53 17.29 2.28
CA ALA A 772 -12.61 16.44 3.02
C ALA A 772 -11.63 17.28 3.83
N ALA A 773 -11.22 16.81 4.99
CA ALA A 773 -10.31 17.54 5.85
C ALA A 773 -9.31 16.60 6.55
N VAL A 774 -8.13 17.14 6.81
CA VAL A 774 -7.21 16.61 7.83
C VAL A 774 -7.20 17.58 9.00
N GLY A 775 -7.09 17.04 10.21
CA GLY A 775 -7.23 17.83 11.42
C GLY A 775 -7.03 17.00 12.67
N THR A 776 -7.54 17.49 13.79
CA THR A 776 -7.42 16.83 15.09
C THR A 776 -8.78 16.48 15.68
N PHE A 777 -8.85 15.41 16.46
CA PHE A 777 -10.04 15.03 17.21
C PHE A 777 -9.65 14.61 18.63
N LYS A 778 -10.61 14.68 19.55
CA LYS A 778 -10.42 14.23 20.94
C LYS A 778 -10.89 12.81 21.15
N VAL A 779 -10.06 11.99 21.79
CA VAL A 779 -10.45 10.68 22.34
C VAL A 779 -10.04 10.65 23.81
N GLY A 780 -11.04 10.69 24.70
CA GLY A 780 -10.79 10.94 26.11
C GLY A 780 -10.16 12.32 26.33
N GLU A 781 -9.08 12.39 27.12
CA GLU A 781 -8.33 13.63 27.38
C GLU A 781 -7.25 13.92 26.31
N GLN A 782 -7.05 13.02 25.35
CA GLN A 782 -5.96 13.09 24.38
C GLN A 782 -6.43 13.58 23.01
N THR A 783 -5.57 14.33 22.31
CA THR A 783 -5.82 14.87 20.97
C THR A 783 -5.00 14.10 19.95
N PHE A 784 -5.63 13.65 18.87
CA PHE A 784 -5.02 12.85 17.81
C PHE A 784 -5.24 13.49 16.45
N GLN A 785 -4.29 13.32 15.52
CA GLN A 785 -4.46 13.70 14.12
C GLN A 785 -5.27 12.66 13.36
N GLY A 786 -6.05 13.08 12.37
CA GLY A 786 -6.74 12.18 11.46
C GLY A 786 -7.46 12.90 10.34
N SER A 787 -8.29 12.16 9.62
CA SER A 787 -9.04 12.64 8.48
C SER A 787 -10.54 12.42 8.62
N ALA A 788 -11.31 13.39 8.15
CA ALA A 788 -12.76 13.37 8.17
C ALA A 788 -13.33 13.94 6.87
N VAL A 789 -14.55 13.55 6.54
CA VAL A 789 -15.37 14.18 5.49
C VAL A 789 -16.64 14.73 6.10
N PHE A 790 -17.16 15.81 5.51
CA PHE A 790 -18.39 16.43 5.96
C PHE A 790 -19.57 15.78 5.25
N HIS A 791 -20.51 15.24 6.00
CA HIS A 791 -21.69 14.56 5.46
C HIS A 791 -22.91 14.84 6.33
N GLU A 792 -24.03 15.23 5.70
CA GLU A 792 -25.29 15.52 6.39
C GLU A 792 -25.14 16.50 7.57
N GLY A 793 -24.31 17.54 7.40
CA GLY A 793 -24.08 18.56 8.43
C GLY A 793 -23.15 18.13 9.56
N LYS A 794 -22.50 16.98 9.48
CA LYS A 794 -21.63 16.42 10.52
C LYS A 794 -20.29 15.93 9.96
N TRP A 795 -19.24 16.00 10.78
CA TRP A 795 -17.98 15.33 10.49
C TRP A 795 -18.08 13.83 10.76
N CYS A 796 -17.63 13.03 9.81
CA CYS A 796 -17.48 11.58 9.95
C CYS A 796 -16.07 11.15 9.53
N GLY A 797 -15.57 10.06 10.10
CA GLY A 797 -14.21 9.58 9.84
C GLY A 797 -14.05 9.20 8.37
N TYR A 798 -12.87 9.48 7.81
CA TYR A 798 -12.55 9.13 6.42
C TYR A 798 -11.32 8.24 6.37
N ASP A 799 -11.47 7.06 5.75
CA ASP A 799 -10.38 6.10 5.53
C ASP A 799 -9.74 6.37 4.16
N PRO A 800 -8.50 6.88 4.09
CA PRO A 800 -7.86 7.21 2.83
C PRO A 800 -7.39 5.99 2.03
N ILE A 801 -7.25 4.82 2.67
CA ILE A 801 -6.86 3.56 2.02
C ILE A 801 -8.09 2.95 1.34
N ARG A 802 -9.19 2.82 2.08
CA ARG A 802 -10.47 2.31 1.54
C ARG A 802 -11.24 3.35 0.72
N GLN A 803 -10.92 4.64 0.88
CA GLN A 803 -11.61 5.79 0.29
C GLN A 803 -13.10 5.87 0.68
N GLU A 804 -13.39 5.53 1.92
CA GLU A 804 -14.75 5.36 2.43
C GLU A 804 -14.95 6.08 3.77
N ARG A 805 -16.20 6.39 4.08
CA ARG A 805 -16.63 6.95 5.37
C ARG A 805 -16.74 5.86 6.42
N PHE A 806 -16.45 6.19 7.68
CA PHE A 806 -16.56 5.27 8.81
C PHE A 806 -16.96 5.96 10.12
N GLY A 807 -17.35 5.15 11.11
CA GLY A 807 -17.61 5.59 12.48
C GLY A 807 -18.95 6.26 12.70
N ALA A 808 -19.15 6.75 13.92
CA ALA A 808 -20.34 7.51 14.28
C ALA A 808 -20.35 8.89 13.58
N ALA A 809 -21.54 9.38 13.24
CA ALA A 809 -21.69 10.74 12.72
C ALA A 809 -21.55 11.78 13.84
N GLY A 810 -20.80 12.86 13.58
CA GLY A 810 -20.64 13.98 14.52
C GLY A 810 -19.41 13.86 15.42
N LEU A 811 -18.27 13.47 14.86
CA LEU A 811 -16.99 13.49 15.57
C LEU A 811 -16.67 14.89 16.07
N ASP A 812 -16.12 15.00 17.29
CA ASP A 812 -15.48 16.22 17.80
C ASP A 812 -14.15 16.43 17.07
N PHE A 813 -14.25 16.81 15.80
CA PHE A 813 -13.15 16.97 14.88
C PHE A 813 -12.95 18.46 14.57
N LYS A 814 -11.75 18.94 14.86
CA LYS A 814 -11.25 20.26 14.53
C LYS A 814 -10.39 20.15 13.27
N PRO A 815 -10.90 20.54 12.09
CA PRO A 815 -10.12 20.52 10.86
C PRO A 815 -8.92 21.47 10.97
N ASP A 816 -7.80 21.14 10.30
CA ASP A 816 -6.62 22.01 10.16
C ASP A 816 -6.43 22.43 8.69
N VAL A 817 -6.57 21.47 7.75
CA VAL A 817 -6.54 21.71 6.30
C VAL A 817 -7.76 21.08 5.67
N VAL A 818 -8.50 21.85 4.87
CA VAL A 818 -9.74 21.42 4.22
C VAL A 818 -9.57 21.46 2.71
N ALA A 819 -10.15 20.49 2.01
CA ALA A 819 -10.34 20.51 0.57
C ALA A 819 -11.82 20.43 0.21
N ALA A 820 -12.21 21.18 -0.82
CA ALA A 820 -13.53 21.11 -1.45
C ALA A 820 -13.35 21.12 -2.98
N ASN A 821 -14.09 20.27 -3.70
CA ASN A 821 -14.06 20.20 -5.18
C ASN A 821 -12.65 20.07 -5.80
N GLY A 822 -11.73 19.39 -5.12
CA GLY A 822 -10.35 19.19 -5.59
C GLY A 822 -9.40 20.36 -5.36
N GLN A 823 -9.78 21.36 -4.56
CA GLN A 823 -8.93 22.50 -4.20
C GLN A 823 -8.78 22.61 -2.67
N ILE A 824 -7.62 23.09 -2.22
CA ILE A 824 -7.35 23.33 -0.79
C ILE A 824 -7.88 24.72 -0.41
N ASN A 825 -8.61 24.80 0.69
CA ASN A 825 -9.06 26.05 1.28
C ASN A 825 -8.20 26.40 2.49
N SER A 826 -7.51 27.55 2.43
CA SER A 826 -6.57 28.00 3.44
C SER A 826 -7.18 28.87 4.55
N ASN A 827 -8.49 29.22 4.50
CA ASN A 827 -9.11 30.14 5.46
C ASN A 827 -10.25 29.48 6.28
N LEU A 828 -9.85 28.56 7.17
CA LEU A 828 -10.71 27.64 7.92
C LEU A 828 -11.79 28.31 8.80
N LEU A 829 -11.44 29.39 9.53
CA LEU A 829 -12.34 30.04 10.49
C LEU A 829 -13.49 30.80 9.81
N ASP A 830 -13.26 31.36 8.62
CA ASP A 830 -14.27 32.08 7.84
C ASP A 830 -15.18 31.11 7.06
N TRP A 831 -14.66 29.93 6.70
CA TRP A 831 -15.41 28.84 6.04
C TRP A 831 -16.32 28.07 7.02
N LEU A 832 -15.83 27.68 8.21
CA LEU A 832 -16.65 27.01 9.24
C LEU A 832 -17.75 27.93 9.81
N GLY A 833 -17.47 29.24 9.93
CA GLY A 833 -18.47 30.23 10.36
C GLY A 833 -19.67 30.36 9.42
N LYS A 834 -19.54 29.91 8.16
CA LYS A 834 -20.60 29.95 7.13
C LYS A 834 -21.21 28.57 6.83
N TYR A 835 -20.48 27.46 6.99
CA TYR A 835 -21.02 26.09 6.77
C TYR A 835 -21.92 25.58 7.90
N VAL A 836 -21.89 26.22 9.08
CA VAL A 836 -22.82 25.99 10.21
C VAL A 836 -24.07 26.89 10.12
N ALA A 837 -24.11 27.84 9.16
CA ALA A 837 -25.29 28.67 8.90
C ALA A 837 -26.25 27.93 7.94
N PRO A 838 -27.58 28.00 8.17
CA PRO A 838 -28.57 27.19 7.47
C PRO A 838 -28.65 27.49 5.97
N SER A 839 -29.16 26.51 5.21
CA SER A 839 -29.47 26.54 3.78
C SER A 839 -30.03 27.90 3.29
N PRO A 840 -29.77 28.28 2.02
CA PRO A 840 -30.11 29.60 1.50
C PRO A 840 -31.58 29.96 1.73
N LYS A 841 -31.85 31.17 2.22
CA LYS A 841 -33.18 31.64 2.68
C LYS A 841 -33.76 32.75 1.82
N ALA A 842 -32.99 33.44 0.97
CA ALA A 842 -33.55 34.57 0.23
C ALA A 842 -34.41 34.06 -0.93
N SER A 843 -35.67 34.50 -0.97
CA SER A 843 -36.52 34.34 -2.14
C SER A 843 -36.04 35.24 -3.28
N PRO A 844 -36.41 34.94 -4.54
CA PRO A 844 -36.25 35.84 -5.68
C PRO A 844 -36.73 37.26 -5.39
N ASP A 845 -37.84 37.37 -4.69
CA ASP A 845 -38.46 38.64 -4.33
C ASP A 845 -37.60 39.40 -3.32
N ALA A 846 -37.05 38.73 -2.31
CA ALA A 846 -36.15 39.36 -1.35
C ALA A 846 -34.86 39.89 -2.02
N PHE A 847 -34.31 39.15 -2.99
CA PHE A 847 -33.16 39.62 -3.76
C PHE A 847 -33.53 40.76 -4.71
N ARG A 848 -34.70 40.71 -5.35
CA ARG A 848 -35.20 41.82 -6.19
C ARG A 848 -35.41 43.08 -5.37
N ASP A 849 -36.02 42.96 -4.20
CA ASP A 849 -36.22 44.06 -3.25
C ASP A 849 -34.87 44.65 -2.80
N ALA A 850 -33.85 43.81 -2.57
CA ALA A 850 -32.52 44.27 -2.21
C ALA A 850 -31.83 45.04 -3.35
N LEU A 851 -31.96 44.58 -4.60
CA LEU A 851 -31.46 45.29 -5.79
C LEU A 851 -32.15 46.64 -5.95
N ASP A 852 -33.49 46.69 -5.82
CA ASP A 852 -34.27 47.90 -5.99
C ASP A 852 -34.04 48.89 -4.86
N ALA A 853 -33.93 48.41 -3.62
CA ALA A 853 -33.58 49.23 -2.47
C ALA A 853 -32.17 49.84 -2.60
N ALA A 854 -31.18 49.06 -3.04
CA ALA A 854 -29.81 49.55 -3.28
C ALA A 854 -29.79 50.64 -4.37
N LYS A 855 -30.44 50.38 -5.52
CA LYS A 855 -30.56 51.34 -6.62
C LYS A 855 -31.29 52.63 -6.22
N LYS A 856 -32.32 52.52 -5.37
CA LYS A 856 -33.09 53.68 -4.89
C LYS A 856 -32.34 54.46 -3.80
N SER A 857 -31.54 53.78 -2.99
CA SER A 857 -30.75 54.39 -1.91
C SER A 857 -29.60 55.23 -2.47
N ASP A 858 -28.79 54.66 -3.36
CA ASP A 858 -27.67 55.35 -4.00
C ASP A 858 -27.30 54.66 -5.32
N ILE A 859 -27.82 55.24 -6.42
CA ILE A 859 -27.62 54.70 -7.76
C ILE A 859 -26.17 54.88 -8.24
N GLU A 860 -25.43 55.89 -7.77
CA GLU A 860 -24.05 56.13 -8.16
C GLU A 860 -23.13 55.11 -7.51
N ALA A 861 -23.28 54.86 -6.20
CA ALA A 861 -22.54 53.83 -5.48
C ALA A 861 -22.84 52.42 -6.01
N TYR A 862 -24.12 52.10 -6.28
CA TYR A 862 -24.48 50.83 -6.92
C TYR A 862 -23.81 50.66 -8.29
N ASN A 863 -23.87 51.69 -9.16
CA ASN A 863 -23.24 51.65 -10.48
C ASN A 863 -21.71 51.58 -10.41
N GLN A 864 -21.10 52.20 -9.39
CA GLN A 864 -19.68 52.08 -9.11
C GLN A 864 -19.31 50.65 -8.74
N GLY A 865 -20.07 49.99 -7.86
CA GLY A 865 -19.87 48.58 -7.53
C GLY A 865 -19.98 47.67 -8.76
N VAL A 866 -21.02 47.88 -9.58
CA VAL A 866 -21.18 47.17 -10.86
C VAL A 866 -19.97 47.37 -11.75
N LYS A 867 -19.40 48.58 -11.89
CA LYS A 867 -18.29 48.82 -12.83
C LYS A 867 -16.91 48.46 -12.28
N LEU A 868 -16.64 48.78 -11.03
CA LEU A 868 -15.29 48.87 -10.47
C LEU A 868 -15.07 48.09 -9.17
N GLY A 869 -16.14 47.66 -8.47
CA GLY A 869 -15.97 47.03 -7.17
C GLY A 869 -15.19 45.71 -7.25
N ASP A 870 -14.36 45.41 -6.27
CA ASP A 870 -13.75 44.08 -6.14
C ASP A 870 -14.69 43.21 -5.31
N VAL A 871 -15.00 42.02 -5.82
CA VAL A 871 -15.91 41.11 -5.14
C VAL A 871 -15.24 40.43 -3.94
N GLU A 872 -13.90 40.31 -3.97
CA GLU A 872 -13.12 39.78 -2.85
C GLU A 872 -13.13 40.71 -1.63
N ASP A 873 -13.39 42.01 -1.84
CA ASP A 873 -13.46 43.01 -0.77
C ASP A 873 -14.80 42.96 0.01
N ILE A 874 -15.76 42.13 -0.40
CA ILE A 874 -17.10 42.10 0.19
C ILE A 874 -17.15 41.12 1.37
N PRO A 875 -17.33 41.60 2.62
CA PRO A 875 -17.32 40.72 3.78
C PRO A 875 -18.45 39.70 3.71
N GLY A 876 -18.09 38.43 3.62
CA GLY A 876 -19.05 37.34 3.45
C GLY A 876 -18.88 36.59 2.14
N TYR A 877 -18.37 37.23 1.08
CA TYR A 877 -18.17 36.61 -0.23
C TYR A 877 -17.02 35.60 -0.23
N HIS A 878 -17.11 34.58 -1.10
CA HIS A 878 -16.00 33.66 -1.39
C HIS A 878 -16.10 33.16 -2.84
N PRO A 879 -14.98 32.93 -3.55
CA PRO A 879 -14.97 32.51 -4.96
C PRO A 879 -15.80 31.27 -5.28
N THR A 880 -16.03 30.37 -4.31
CA THR A 880 -16.73 29.09 -4.50
C THR A 880 -18.25 29.16 -4.30
N MET A 881 -18.81 30.33 -3.96
CA MET A 881 -20.24 30.47 -3.70
C MET A 881 -21.11 30.15 -4.93
N LYS A 882 -22.20 29.40 -4.74
CA LYS A 882 -23.25 29.24 -5.76
C LYS A 882 -23.95 30.59 -6.00
N VAL A 883 -24.53 30.77 -7.19
CA VAL A 883 -25.29 31.98 -7.53
C VAL A 883 -26.37 32.29 -6.48
N SER A 884 -27.05 31.28 -5.94
CA SER A 884 -28.03 31.42 -4.86
C SER A 884 -27.43 32.00 -3.56
N GLU A 885 -26.21 31.61 -3.21
CA GLU A 885 -25.53 32.07 -2.00
C GLU A 885 -25.03 33.52 -2.16
N ILE A 886 -24.63 33.90 -3.38
CA ILE A 886 -24.26 35.28 -3.71
C ILE A 886 -25.52 36.18 -3.69
N LYS A 887 -26.68 35.68 -4.15
CA LYS A 887 -27.98 36.37 -4.01
C LYS A 887 -28.35 36.58 -2.54
N ASP A 888 -28.22 35.55 -1.71
CA ASP A 888 -28.43 35.64 -0.26
C ASP A 888 -27.50 36.68 0.38
N LEU A 889 -26.21 36.64 0.03
CA LEU A 889 -25.24 37.61 0.52
C LEU A 889 -25.64 39.03 0.13
N ALA A 890 -26.07 39.25 -1.11
CA ALA A 890 -26.52 40.56 -1.56
C ALA A 890 -27.73 41.08 -0.77
N VAL A 891 -28.68 40.21 -0.39
CA VAL A 891 -29.79 40.59 0.49
C VAL A 891 -29.29 41.06 1.86
N THR A 892 -28.31 40.37 2.44
CA THR A 892 -27.71 40.82 3.73
C THR A 892 -26.95 42.15 3.62
N LYS A 893 -26.58 42.56 2.41
CA LYS A 893 -25.84 43.80 2.12
C LYS A 893 -26.72 44.92 1.61
N VAL A 894 -28.05 44.82 1.70
CA VAL A 894 -28.99 45.85 1.19
C VAL A 894 -28.68 47.29 1.62
N GLY A 895 -28.08 47.50 2.80
CA GLY A 895 -27.64 48.81 3.28
C GLY A 895 -26.31 49.34 2.70
N ASN A 896 -25.66 48.59 1.82
CA ASN A 896 -24.42 48.97 1.14
C ASN A 896 -24.61 48.83 -0.40
N PRO A 897 -25.05 49.91 -1.08
CA PRO A 897 -25.36 49.87 -2.51
C PRO A 897 -24.17 49.45 -3.39
N GLU A 898 -22.93 49.85 -3.06
CA GLU A 898 -21.73 49.46 -3.81
C GLU A 898 -21.45 47.95 -3.69
N ALA A 899 -21.57 47.36 -2.49
CA ALA A 899 -21.43 45.91 -2.31
C ALA A 899 -22.52 45.14 -3.06
N VAL A 900 -23.78 45.60 -3.03
CA VAL A 900 -24.89 44.98 -3.76
C VAL A 900 -24.66 45.05 -5.27
N GLY A 901 -24.18 46.17 -5.80
CA GLY A 901 -23.82 46.33 -7.21
C GLY A 901 -22.69 45.39 -7.66
N THR A 902 -21.66 45.25 -6.83
CA THR A 902 -20.53 44.34 -7.11
C THR A 902 -20.96 42.87 -7.11
N LEU A 903 -21.79 42.45 -6.14
CA LEU A 903 -22.36 41.10 -6.09
C LEU A 903 -23.31 40.84 -7.26
N ALA A 904 -24.11 41.83 -7.68
CA ALA A 904 -24.98 41.73 -8.83
C ALA A 904 -24.19 41.43 -10.12
N ARG A 905 -23.08 42.15 -10.36
CA ARG A 905 -22.19 41.85 -11.49
C ARG A 905 -21.59 40.43 -11.38
N GLU A 906 -21.19 40.01 -10.20
CA GLU A 906 -20.61 38.66 -10.04
C GLU A 906 -21.64 37.56 -10.31
N ILE A 907 -22.88 37.74 -9.86
CA ILE A 907 -24.01 36.85 -10.19
C ILE A 907 -24.21 36.79 -11.70
N GLU A 908 -24.24 37.94 -12.38
CA GLU A 908 -24.38 38.02 -13.83
C GLU A 908 -23.27 37.24 -14.54
N LYS A 909 -22.00 37.52 -14.20
CA LYS A 909 -20.83 36.83 -14.77
C LYS A 909 -20.90 35.31 -14.61
N ARG A 910 -21.31 34.83 -13.42
CA ARG A 910 -21.45 33.40 -13.14
C ARG A 910 -22.62 32.77 -13.89
N MET A 911 -23.76 33.45 -13.98
CA MET A 911 -24.90 32.97 -14.75
C MET A 911 -24.55 32.83 -16.24
N VAL A 912 -23.83 33.79 -16.83
CA VAL A 912 -23.33 33.72 -18.21
C VAL A 912 -22.37 32.54 -18.39
N ARG A 913 -21.34 32.42 -17.55
CA ARG A 913 -20.33 31.35 -17.64
C ARG A 913 -20.97 29.97 -17.51
N ASN A 914 -21.77 29.77 -16.46
CA ASN A 914 -22.42 28.49 -16.17
C ASN A 914 -23.37 28.09 -17.31
N SER A 915 -24.08 29.04 -17.91
CA SER A 915 -24.98 28.78 -19.05
C SER A 915 -24.23 28.30 -20.29
N LEU A 916 -23.09 28.92 -20.61
CA LEU A 916 -22.27 28.53 -21.76
C LEU A 916 -21.60 27.16 -21.56
N GLU A 917 -21.12 26.88 -20.34
CA GLU A 917 -20.54 25.57 -20.01
C GLU A 917 -21.60 24.45 -20.03
N SER A 918 -22.76 24.72 -19.45
CA SER A 918 -23.93 23.83 -19.46
C SER A 918 -24.37 23.51 -20.88
N PHE A 919 -24.44 24.52 -21.77
CA PHE A 919 -24.75 24.30 -23.18
C PHE A 919 -23.69 23.44 -23.90
N LYS A 920 -22.40 23.60 -23.61
CA LYS A 920 -21.34 22.74 -24.22
C LYS A 920 -21.51 21.27 -23.85
N VAL A 921 -21.89 20.99 -22.60
CA VAL A 921 -22.18 19.62 -22.13
C VAL A 921 -23.37 19.06 -22.90
N PHE A 922 -24.49 19.80 -22.92
CA PHE A 922 -25.68 19.43 -23.68
C PHE A 922 -25.40 19.22 -25.18
N GLN A 923 -24.62 20.12 -25.80
CA GLN A 923 -24.22 20.01 -27.20
C GLN A 923 -23.41 18.74 -27.45
N THR A 924 -22.49 18.39 -26.55
CA THR A 924 -21.69 17.17 -26.67
C THR A 924 -22.56 15.92 -26.62
N GLU A 925 -23.53 15.87 -25.70
CA GLU A 925 -24.47 14.75 -25.56
C GLU A 925 -25.40 14.61 -26.77
N VAL A 926 -25.93 15.74 -27.26
CA VAL A 926 -26.81 15.78 -28.43
C VAL A 926 -26.06 15.37 -29.70
N VAL A 927 -24.81 15.84 -29.89
CA VAL A 927 -23.98 15.45 -31.04
C VAL A 927 -23.59 13.98 -30.96
N ALA A 928 -23.24 13.46 -29.78
CA ALA A 928 -22.96 12.04 -29.58
C ALA A 928 -24.18 11.15 -29.88
N ALA A 929 -25.39 11.66 -29.64
CA ALA A 929 -26.63 10.98 -30.02
C ALA A 929 -26.93 11.02 -31.53
N GLY A 930 -26.19 11.81 -32.32
CA GLY A 930 -26.42 12.02 -33.76
C GLY A 930 -27.32 13.20 -34.08
N GLY A 931 -27.54 14.11 -33.12
CA GLY A 931 -28.34 15.32 -33.28
C GLY A 931 -27.52 16.60 -33.45
N LYS A 932 -28.22 17.74 -33.54
CA LYS A 932 -27.64 19.09 -33.58
C LYS A 932 -28.27 19.96 -32.50
N ALA A 933 -27.45 20.66 -31.72
CA ALA A 933 -27.88 21.58 -30.68
C ALA A 933 -27.74 23.06 -31.11
N THR A 934 -28.76 23.86 -30.78
CA THR A 934 -28.82 25.32 -30.94
C THR A 934 -28.88 25.96 -29.55
N PRO A 935 -27.97 26.89 -29.21
CA PRO A 935 -27.96 27.51 -27.88
C PRO A 935 -29.19 28.38 -27.68
N MET A 936 -29.92 28.13 -26.60
CA MET A 936 -31.00 28.99 -26.13
C MET A 936 -31.12 28.95 -24.59
N PRO A 937 -30.03 29.18 -23.83
CA PRO A 937 -30.06 29.05 -22.38
C PRO A 937 -30.77 30.25 -21.71
N GLN A 938 -31.83 29.98 -20.97
CA GLN A 938 -32.64 30.97 -20.25
C GLN A 938 -31.81 31.74 -19.23
N ASN A 939 -30.87 31.09 -18.55
CA ASN A 939 -30.04 31.73 -17.53
C ASN A 939 -29.08 32.76 -18.12
N PHE A 940 -28.69 32.61 -19.38
CA PHE A 940 -27.96 33.65 -20.11
C PHE A 940 -28.87 34.85 -20.38
N TYR A 941 -30.08 34.62 -20.91
CA TYR A 941 -31.07 35.67 -21.12
C TYR A 941 -31.40 36.41 -19.80
N LEU A 942 -31.73 35.67 -18.74
CA LEU A 942 -32.07 36.24 -17.42
C LEU A 942 -30.92 37.01 -16.78
N SER A 943 -29.66 36.64 -17.06
CA SER A 943 -28.52 37.43 -16.59
C SER A 943 -28.52 38.86 -17.14
N GLN A 944 -29.09 39.06 -18.33
CA GLN A 944 -29.16 40.35 -19.03
C GLN A 944 -30.49 41.09 -18.81
N THR A 945 -31.56 40.38 -18.42
CA THR A 945 -32.92 40.94 -18.37
C THR A 945 -33.50 41.02 -16.96
N ASP A 946 -33.29 40.00 -16.13
CA ASP A 946 -33.86 39.92 -14.79
C ASP A 946 -33.04 38.98 -13.89
N LEU A 947 -31.99 39.53 -13.29
CA LEU A 947 -31.02 38.82 -12.47
C LEU A 947 -31.65 38.10 -11.25
N ALA A 948 -32.81 38.59 -10.80
CA ALA A 948 -33.52 38.03 -9.66
C ALA A 948 -34.49 36.90 -10.04
N SER A 949 -34.76 36.68 -11.32
CA SER A 949 -35.65 35.60 -11.77
C SER A 949 -35.12 34.20 -11.42
N ASN A 950 -36.05 33.26 -11.21
CA ASN A 950 -35.79 31.83 -11.02
C ASN A 950 -35.88 31.02 -12.32
N GLY A 951 -36.29 31.64 -13.43
CA GLY A 951 -36.52 30.96 -14.70
C GLY A 951 -37.70 31.58 -15.44
N GLU A 952 -37.77 31.34 -16.76
CA GLU A 952 -38.96 31.59 -17.57
C GLU A 952 -39.36 30.33 -18.36
N CYS A 953 -38.93 29.16 -17.87
CA CYS A 953 -38.98 27.87 -18.57
C CYS A 953 -40.40 27.50 -19.01
N ALA A 954 -41.41 27.74 -18.16
CA ALA A 954 -42.79 27.44 -18.46
C ALA A 954 -43.32 28.25 -19.67
N ALA A 955 -42.95 29.52 -19.77
CA ALA A 955 -43.36 30.37 -20.90
C ALA A 955 -42.55 30.05 -22.15
N LEU A 956 -41.24 29.82 -22.01
CA LEU A 956 -40.35 29.44 -23.11
C LEU A 956 -40.78 28.14 -23.77
N VAL A 957 -41.13 27.10 -22.99
CA VAL A 957 -41.58 25.81 -23.51
C VAL A 957 -42.91 25.93 -24.25
N ASN A 958 -43.91 26.57 -23.64
CA ASN A 958 -45.21 26.70 -24.26
C ASN A 958 -45.16 27.59 -25.53
N THR A 959 -44.36 28.66 -25.50
CA THR A 959 -44.16 29.53 -26.67
C THR A 959 -43.38 28.81 -27.78
N MET A 960 -42.36 28.02 -27.43
CA MET A 960 -41.63 27.20 -28.40
C MET A 960 -42.55 26.21 -29.10
N ALA A 961 -43.43 25.54 -28.34
CA ALA A 961 -44.41 24.63 -28.90
C ALA A 961 -45.38 25.35 -29.86
N LEU A 962 -45.92 26.51 -29.45
CA LEU A 962 -46.78 27.33 -30.32
C LEU A 962 -46.04 27.78 -31.60
N ALA A 963 -44.79 28.24 -31.47
CA ALA A 963 -43.98 28.67 -32.60
C ALA A 963 -43.73 27.51 -33.59
N ILE A 964 -43.46 26.31 -33.10
CA ILE A 964 -43.30 25.11 -33.93
C ILE A 964 -44.62 24.74 -34.63
N GLN A 965 -45.75 24.77 -33.92
CA GLN A 965 -47.06 24.48 -34.48
C GLN A 965 -47.41 25.40 -35.67
N HIS A 966 -46.90 26.64 -35.65
CA HIS A 966 -47.10 27.64 -36.70
C HIS A 966 -45.91 27.76 -37.68
N GLY A 967 -44.90 26.89 -37.60
CA GLY A 967 -43.73 26.93 -38.50
C GLY A 967 -42.83 28.17 -38.31
N ARG A 968 -42.86 28.81 -37.14
CA ARG A 968 -42.17 30.06 -36.77
C ARG A 968 -41.08 29.87 -35.70
N ARG A 969 -40.56 28.64 -35.57
CA ARG A 969 -39.57 28.27 -34.55
C ARG A 969 -38.31 29.15 -34.62
N ASP A 970 -37.78 29.33 -35.82
CA ASP A 970 -36.49 30.00 -36.01
C ASP A 970 -36.63 31.51 -35.74
N GLU A 971 -37.80 32.11 -36.06
CA GLU A 971 -38.14 33.48 -35.68
C GLU A 971 -38.21 33.66 -34.15
N PHE A 972 -38.81 32.70 -33.44
CA PHE A 972 -38.84 32.74 -31.97
C PHE A 972 -37.44 32.68 -31.36
N ILE A 973 -36.59 31.75 -31.83
CA ILE A 973 -35.19 31.64 -31.39
C ILE A 973 -34.44 32.94 -31.69
N SER A 974 -34.62 33.50 -32.89
CA SER A 974 -33.97 34.76 -33.28
C SER A 974 -34.39 35.92 -32.38
N ASN A 975 -35.69 36.06 -32.13
CA ASN A 975 -36.22 37.09 -31.24
C ASN A 975 -35.72 36.91 -29.80
N PHE A 976 -35.68 35.69 -29.29
CA PHE A 976 -35.11 35.42 -27.97
C PHE A 976 -33.64 35.83 -27.85
N ILE A 977 -32.81 35.50 -28.85
CA ILE A 977 -31.40 35.89 -28.88
C ILE A 977 -31.25 37.42 -28.92
N LYS A 978 -32.07 38.11 -29.72
CA LYS A 978 -32.07 39.59 -29.77
C LYS A 978 -32.55 40.21 -28.45
N ALA A 979 -33.56 39.61 -27.83
CA ALA A 979 -34.09 40.05 -26.53
C ALA A 979 -33.12 39.80 -25.37
N ALA A 980 -32.11 38.92 -25.54
CA ALA A 980 -31.02 38.70 -24.59
C ALA A 980 -29.89 39.75 -24.70
N SER A 981 -29.97 40.73 -25.61
CA SER A 981 -29.01 41.85 -25.66
C SER A 981 -29.21 42.84 -24.50
N ASP A 982 -28.21 43.65 -24.19
CA ASP A 982 -28.31 44.75 -23.23
C ASP A 982 -29.10 45.98 -23.76
N VAL A 983 -29.64 45.90 -24.98
CA VAL A 983 -30.31 47.01 -25.68
C VAL A 983 -31.79 47.14 -25.28
N GLU A 984 -32.18 48.33 -24.83
CA GLU A 984 -33.51 48.63 -24.25
C GLU A 984 -34.49 49.31 -25.23
N THR A 985 -34.75 48.73 -26.40
CA THR A 985 -35.76 49.24 -27.36
C THR A 985 -37.20 48.91 -26.93
N SER A 986 -38.19 49.70 -27.37
CA SER A 986 -39.61 49.44 -27.05
C SER A 986 -40.07 48.02 -27.44
N PRO A 987 -39.70 47.46 -28.62
CA PRO A 987 -40.03 46.07 -28.97
C PRO A 987 -39.40 45.03 -28.04
N ILE A 988 -38.13 45.20 -27.65
CA ILE A 988 -37.43 44.27 -26.75
C ILE A 988 -38.07 44.28 -25.35
N LYS A 989 -38.42 45.47 -24.83
CA LYS A 989 -39.15 45.61 -23.56
C LYS A 989 -40.50 44.92 -23.59
N ALA A 990 -41.23 45.05 -24.70
CA ALA A 990 -42.51 44.39 -24.89
C ALA A 990 -42.35 42.86 -24.90
N PHE A 991 -41.36 42.32 -25.62
CA PHE A 991 -41.06 40.89 -25.64
C PHE A 991 -40.77 40.34 -24.24
N ARG A 992 -39.86 40.99 -23.50
CA ARG A 992 -39.48 40.57 -22.14
C ARG A 992 -40.67 40.58 -21.18
N LYS A 993 -41.46 41.66 -21.22
CA LYS A 993 -42.64 41.81 -20.38
C LYS A 993 -43.69 40.73 -20.67
N GLU A 994 -43.92 40.45 -21.95
CA GLU A 994 -44.89 39.45 -22.39
C GLU A 994 -44.47 38.05 -21.94
N LEU A 995 -43.20 37.68 -22.16
CA LEU A 995 -42.65 36.39 -21.76
C LEU A 995 -42.72 36.18 -20.24
N ASN A 996 -42.32 37.19 -19.47
CA ASN A 996 -42.40 37.17 -18.01
C ASN A 996 -43.84 37.05 -17.50
N SER A 997 -44.75 37.87 -18.03
CA SER A 997 -46.16 37.89 -17.60
C SER A 997 -46.83 36.53 -17.83
N MET A 998 -46.54 35.89 -18.97
CA MET A 998 -47.00 34.53 -19.21
C MET A 998 -46.36 33.53 -18.25
N HIS A 999 -45.07 33.67 -17.94
CA HIS A 999 -44.41 32.75 -17.02
C HIS A 999 -45.04 32.77 -15.62
N GLN A 1000 -45.46 33.94 -15.12
CA GLN A 1000 -46.10 34.05 -13.81
C GLN A 1000 -47.39 33.24 -13.69
N VAL A 1001 -48.12 33.06 -14.81
CA VAL A 1001 -49.31 32.21 -14.85
C VAL A 1001 -48.91 30.74 -15.05
N LEU A 1002 -48.02 30.48 -16.02
CA LEU A 1002 -47.66 29.13 -16.44
C LEU A 1002 -46.75 28.39 -15.47
N ARG A 1003 -46.09 29.07 -14.52
CA ARG A 1003 -45.30 28.39 -13.49
C ARG A 1003 -46.17 27.49 -12.60
N ASP A 1004 -47.42 27.90 -12.37
CA ASP A 1004 -48.39 27.17 -11.57
C ASP A 1004 -49.30 26.30 -12.47
N GLU A 1005 -49.59 26.77 -13.69
CA GLU A 1005 -50.45 26.08 -14.66
C GLU A 1005 -49.69 25.57 -15.89
N PHE A 1006 -48.51 24.96 -15.69
CA PHE A 1006 -47.61 24.60 -16.81
C PHE A 1006 -48.29 23.74 -17.87
N HIS A 1007 -49.17 22.81 -17.48
CA HIS A 1007 -49.90 21.91 -18.39
C HIS A 1007 -51.28 22.44 -18.83
N GLY A 1008 -51.72 23.61 -18.36
CA GLY A 1008 -53.06 24.13 -18.63
C GLY A 1008 -54.16 23.19 -18.12
N ILE A 1009 -55.23 23.03 -18.91
CA ILE A 1009 -56.35 22.11 -18.61
C ILE A 1009 -56.14 20.72 -19.22
N GLN A 1010 -54.99 20.46 -19.86
CA GLN A 1010 -54.70 19.17 -20.48
C GLN A 1010 -54.57 18.06 -19.44
N ARG A 1011 -55.10 16.89 -19.77
CA ARG A 1011 -54.90 15.69 -18.94
C ARG A 1011 -53.42 15.35 -18.91
N THR A 1012 -52.89 15.23 -17.70
CA THR A 1012 -51.49 14.84 -17.48
C THR A 1012 -51.39 13.36 -17.14
N SER A 1013 -50.28 12.74 -17.54
CA SER A 1013 -49.89 11.39 -17.14
C SER A 1013 -48.50 11.41 -16.53
N LEU A 1014 -48.23 10.46 -15.63
CA LEU A 1014 -46.90 10.23 -15.08
C LEU A 1014 -46.28 9.06 -15.87
N GLU A 1015 -45.23 9.33 -16.64
CA GLU A 1015 -44.63 8.36 -17.55
C GLU A 1015 -43.09 8.43 -17.49
N PRO A 1016 -42.37 7.32 -17.68
CA PRO A 1016 -40.93 7.35 -17.84
C PRO A 1016 -40.54 8.04 -19.17
N TYR A 1017 -39.30 8.51 -19.28
CA TYR A 1017 -38.81 9.12 -20.54
C TYR A 1017 -38.97 8.19 -21.77
N THR A 1018 -38.93 6.87 -21.57
CA THR A 1018 -39.21 5.87 -22.61
C THR A 1018 -40.64 5.92 -23.13
N GLY A 1019 -41.61 6.31 -22.30
CA GLY A 1019 -42.99 6.56 -22.71
C GLY A 1019 -43.10 7.74 -23.68
N VAL A 1020 -42.37 8.82 -23.40
CA VAL A 1020 -42.25 9.99 -24.30
C VAL A 1020 -41.66 9.56 -25.65
N ILE A 1021 -40.55 8.80 -25.65
CA ILE A 1021 -39.93 8.29 -26.87
C ILE A 1021 -40.93 7.50 -27.71
N ASN A 1022 -41.62 6.53 -27.10
CA ASN A 1022 -42.55 5.65 -27.82
C ASN A 1022 -43.71 6.43 -28.47
N ARG A 1023 -44.22 7.48 -27.80
CA ARG A 1023 -45.27 8.35 -28.34
C ARG A 1023 -44.78 9.16 -29.55
N LEU A 1024 -43.53 9.62 -29.53
CA LEU A 1024 -42.96 10.39 -30.63
C LEU A 1024 -42.60 9.50 -31.83
N GLU A 1025 -42.08 8.29 -31.60
CA GLU A 1025 -41.72 7.36 -32.69
C GLU A 1025 -42.94 6.92 -33.52
N THR A 1026 -44.10 6.79 -32.86
CA THR A 1026 -45.36 6.31 -33.48
C THR A 1026 -46.26 7.43 -33.99
N ALA A 1027 -45.90 8.70 -33.77
CA ALA A 1027 -46.68 9.84 -34.22
C ALA A 1027 -46.72 9.93 -35.76
N THR A 1028 -47.89 10.26 -36.29
CA THR A 1028 -48.18 10.37 -37.73
C THR A 1028 -48.39 11.82 -38.20
N ASN A 1029 -48.42 12.76 -37.26
CA ASN A 1029 -48.54 14.20 -37.47
C ASN A 1029 -47.64 14.94 -36.47
N THR A 1030 -47.48 16.26 -36.67
CA THR A 1030 -46.73 17.10 -35.73
C THR A 1030 -47.27 16.91 -34.31
N THR A 1031 -46.43 16.42 -33.42
CA THR A 1031 -46.79 16.06 -32.05
C THR A 1031 -45.75 16.61 -31.10
N MET A 1032 -46.21 17.29 -30.04
CA MET A 1032 -45.34 17.92 -29.06
C MET A 1032 -45.81 17.55 -27.65
N ILE A 1033 -44.88 17.09 -26.83
CA ILE A 1033 -45.09 16.61 -25.48
C ILE A 1033 -44.40 17.59 -24.53
N LYS A 1034 -45.22 18.26 -23.71
CA LYS A 1034 -44.78 19.07 -22.58
C LYS A 1034 -44.40 18.12 -21.46
N ILE A 1035 -43.21 18.29 -20.91
CA ILE A 1035 -42.65 17.44 -19.86
C ILE A 1035 -42.32 18.36 -18.69
N SER A 1036 -42.80 18.04 -17.48
CA SER A 1036 -42.42 18.76 -16.27
C SER A 1036 -41.73 17.85 -15.26
N THR A 1037 -40.73 18.44 -14.63
CA THR A 1037 -40.04 17.95 -13.42
C THR A 1037 -40.72 18.57 -12.20
N GLN A 1038 -40.14 18.42 -11.00
CA GLN A 1038 -40.65 19.10 -9.80
C GLN A 1038 -40.61 20.64 -9.90
N ASN A 1039 -39.70 21.19 -10.71
CA ASN A 1039 -39.39 22.63 -10.73
C ASN A 1039 -39.01 23.17 -12.12
N HIS A 1040 -39.10 22.36 -13.19
CA HIS A 1040 -38.63 22.73 -14.53
C HIS A 1040 -39.53 22.18 -15.63
N GLY A 1041 -39.67 22.94 -16.72
CA GLY A 1041 -40.46 22.59 -17.89
C GLY A 1041 -39.58 22.32 -19.10
N LEU A 1042 -39.92 21.28 -19.87
CA LEU A 1042 -39.20 20.79 -21.04
C LEU A 1042 -40.20 20.47 -22.18
N LEU A 1043 -39.70 20.36 -23.41
CA LEU A 1043 -40.49 20.00 -24.59
C LEU A 1043 -39.79 18.93 -25.42
N ALA A 1044 -40.51 17.91 -25.85
CA ALA A 1044 -40.02 16.94 -26.84
C ALA A 1044 -41.07 16.75 -27.94
N GLY A 1045 -40.65 16.54 -29.19
CA GLY A 1045 -41.61 16.45 -30.28
C GLY A 1045 -41.08 15.87 -31.57
N VAL A 1046 -42.00 15.69 -32.52
CA VAL A 1046 -41.72 15.44 -33.93
C VAL A 1046 -42.45 16.47 -34.77
N ASP A 1047 -41.73 17.11 -35.68
CA ASP A 1047 -42.22 18.15 -36.57
C ASP A 1047 -42.31 17.62 -38.01
N PHE A 1048 -43.55 17.57 -38.53
CA PHE A 1048 -43.85 17.12 -39.89
C PHE A 1048 -43.93 18.28 -40.92
N HIS A 1049 -43.76 19.53 -40.50
CA HIS A 1049 -43.68 20.66 -41.44
C HIS A 1049 -42.39 20.61 -42.29
N LYS A 1050 -41.40 19.82 -41.86
CA LYS A 1050 -40.16 19.55 -42.59
C LYS A 1050 -40.21 18.19 -43.29
N ASN A 1051 -39.57 18.09 -44.46
CA ASN A 1051 -39.41 16.85 -45.20
C ASN A 1051 -37.91 16.56 -45.42
N PRO A 1052 -37.34 15.49 -44.83
CA PRO A 1052 -37.98 14.52 -43.93
C PRO A 1052 -38.39 15.13 -42.56
N ARG A 1053 -39.32 14.46 -41.85
CA ARG A 1053 -39.77 14.86 -40.51
C ARG A 1053 -38.58 14.96 -39.54
N GLU A 1054 -38.60 15.95 -38.64
CA GLU A 1054 -37.50 16.24 -37.71
C GLU A 1054 -37.96 15.94 -36.27
N PHE A 1055 -37.16 15.21 -35.50
CA PHE A 1055 -37.40 15.03 -34.06
C PHE A 1055 -36.66 16.10 -33.27
N PHE A 1056 -37.20 16.51 -32.13
CA PHE A 1056 -36.56 17.56 -31.33
C PHE A 1056 -36.76 17.40 -29.82
N PHE A 1057 -35.86 18.02 -29.08
CA PHE A 1057 -35.90 18.18 -27.63
C PHE A 1057 -35.48 19.60 -27.26
N PHE A 1058 -36.20 20.24 -26.36
CA PHE A 1058 -35.91 21.59 -25.90
C PHE A 1058 -35.89 21.63 -24.39
N ASP A 1059 -34.73 22.01 -23.87
CA ASP A 1059 -34.53 22.34 -22.47
C ASP A 1059 -34.15 23.82 -22.36
N PRO A 1060 -35.01 24.67 -21.74
CA PRO A 1060 -34.73 26.08 -21.58
C PRO A 1060 -33.42 26.39 -20.85
N ASN A 1061 -32.85 25.50 -20.03
CA ASN A 1061 -31.57 25.75 -19.36
C ASN A 1061 -30.37 25.60 -20.30
N PHE A 1062 -30.52 24.87 -21.40
CA PHE A 1062 -29.42 24.56 -22.32
C PHE A 1062 -29.69 25.10 -23.73
N GLY A 1063 -30.74 24.61 -24.38
CA GLY A 1063 -31.04 24.94 -25.77
C GLY A 1063 -31.93 23.92 -26.48
N PHE A 1064 -32.01 24.08 -27.80
CA PHE A 1064 -32.88 23.31 -28.69
C PHE A 1064 -32.06 22.26 -29.47
N ALA A 1065 -32.38 20.99 -29.29
CA ALA A 1065 -31.79 19.86 -29.98
C ALA A 1065 -32.71 19.33 -31.08
N THR A 1066 -32.11 18.96 -32.22
CA THR A 1066 -32.78 18.33 -33.36
C THR A 1066 -32.12 16.99 -33.67
N PHE A 1067 -32.91 16.00 -34.09
CA PHE A 1067 -32.44 14.66 -34.42
C PHE A 1067 -33.03 14.24 -35.78
N PRO A 1068 -32.20 13.66 -36.67
CA PRO A 1068 -32.61 13.34 -38.03
C PRO A 1068 -33.51 12.09 -38.12
N ASP A 1069 -33.48 11.24 -37.10
CA ASP A 1069 -34.21 9.96 -37.08
C ASP A 1069 -34.59 9.55 -35.65
N ALA A 1070 -35.49 8.57 -35.55
CA ALA A 1070 -36.02 8.06 -34.29
C ALA A 1070 -34.94 7.45 -33.37
N ALA A 1071 -33.93 6.78 -33.93
CA ALA A 1071 -32.86 6.17 -33.13
C ALA A 1071 -31.95 7.23 -32.52
N SER A 1072 -31.65 8.29 -33.28
CA SER A 1072 -30.90 9.46 -32.81
C SER A 1072 -31.69 10.23 -31.74
N MET A 1073 -33.01 10.39 -31.91
CA MET A 1073 -33.89 10.96 -30.88
C MET A 1073 -33.91 10.12 -29.61
N ARG A 1074 -34.02 8.79 -29.72
CA ARG A 1074 -34.00 7.87 -28.58
C ARG A 1074 -32.72 7.99 -27.77
N ARG A 1075 -31.55 7.99 -28.42
CA ARG A 1075 -30.26 8.22 -27.74
C ARG A 1075 -30.17 9.61 -27.14
N GLY A 1076 -30.73 10.62 -27.82
CA GLY A 1076 -30.77 12.00 -27.35
C GLY A 1076 -31.57 12.14 -26.07
N LEU A 1077 -32.82 11.66 -26.06
CA LEU A 1077 -33.69 11.70 -24.89
C LEU A 1077 -33.20 10.79 -23.75
N GLU A 1078 -32.54 9.66 -24.04
CA GLU A 1078 -31.83 8.87 -23.03
C GLU A 1078 -30.76 9.71 -22.32
N ALA A 1079 -29.90 10.39 -23.08
CA ALA A 1079 -28.85 11.21 -22.52
C ALA A 1079 -29.40 12.44 -21.76
N THR A 1080 -30.45 13.08 -22.27
CA THR A 1080 -30.94 14.35 -21.70
C THR A 1080 -32.03 14.19 -20.64
N LEU A 1081 -32.70 13.03 -20.56
CA LEU A 1081 -33.75 12.75 -19.56
C LEU A 1081 -33.45 11.54 -18.66
N ASN A 1082 -32.37 10.78 -18.86
CA ASN A 1082 -32.07 9.64 -18.00
C ASN A 1082 -30.62 9.61 -17.49
N SER A 1083 -29.65 9.46 -18.39
CA SER A 1083 -28.31 8.98 -18.01
C SER A 1083 -27.16 9.97 -18.20
N GLY A 1084 -27.38 11.07 -18.93
CA GLY A 1084 -26.35 12.08 -19.20
C GLY A 1084 -26.22 13.12 -18.10
N LYS A 1085 -25.18 13.94 -18.20
CA LYS A 1085 -24.92 15.08 -17.32
C LYS A 1085 -26.03 16.13 -17.41
N SER A 1086 -26.65 16.32 -18.58
CA SER A 1086 -27.81 17.21 -18.69
C SER A 1086 -29.01 16.67 -17.91
N ALA A 1087 -29.26 15.35 -17.98
CA ALA A 1087 -30.32 14.71 -17.19
C ALA A 1087 -30.09 14.81 -15.68
N GLY A 1088 -28.84 14.75 -15.23
CA GLY A 1088 -28.46 14.93 -13.81
C GLY A 1088 -28.75 16.31 -13.24
N THR A 1089 -29.17 17.28 -14.05
CA THR A 1089 -29.63 18.61 -13.60
C THR A 1089 -31.14 18.69 -13.37
N LEU A 1090 -31.88 17.62 -13.70
CA LEU A 1090 -33.34 17.57 -13.60
C LEU A 1090 -33.78 16.91 -12.30
N ASP A 1091 -34.86 17.43 -11.70
CA ASP A 1091 -35.50 16.85 -10.51
C ASP A 1091 -36.76 16.06 -10.91
N PRO A 1092 -36.66 14.78 -11.32
CA PRO A 1092 -37.81 14.00 -11.78
C PRO A 1092 -38.89 13.89 -10.69
N ILE A 1093 -40.14 13.69 -11.12
CA ILE A 1093 -41.28 13.58 -10.21
C ILE A 1093 -41.12 12.35 -9.30
N SER A 1094 -40.56 11.27 -9.83
CA SER A 1094 -40.18 10.08 -9.05
C SER A 1094 -39.17 9.22 -9.82
N LEU A 1095 -38.45 8.36 -9.12
CA LEU A 1095 -37.59 7.32 -9.70
C LEU A 1095 -38.25 5.95 -9.47
N THR A 1096 -38.48 5.18 -10.53
CA THR A 1096 -38.98 3.79 -10.42
C THR A 1096 -37.96 2.85 -11.01
N GLY A 1097 -37.33 2.01 -10.17
CA GLY A 1097 -36.28 1.09 -10.62
C GLY A 1097 -35.06 1.78 -11.22
N GLY A 1098 -34.74 3.00 -10.76
CA GLY A 1098 -33.65 3.82 -11.30
C GLY A 1098 -34.00 4.61 -12.57
N VAL A 1099 -35.23 4.49 -13.08
CA VAL A 1099 -35.70 5.23 -14.26
C VAL A 1099 -36.53 6.46 -13.83
N PRO A 1100 -36.25 7.66 -14.34
CA PRO A 1100 -36.99 8.87 -14.02
C PRO A 1100 -38.36 8.91 -14.69
N ASN A 1101 -39.37 9.26 -13.89
CA ASN A 1101 -40.72 9.55 -14.35
C ASN A 1101 -40.97 11.06 -14.37
N TYR A 1102 -41.65 11.50 -15.41
CA TYR A 1102 -42.01 12.89 -15.64
C TYR A 1102 -43.52 13.04 -15.78
N LYS A 1103 -44.03 14.21 -15.42
CA LYS A 1103 -45.42 14.55 -15.68
C LYS A 1103 -45.51 15.11 -17.10
N VAL A 1104 -46.34 14.50 -17.94
CA VAL A 1104 -46.38 14.80 -19.38
C VAL A 1104 -47.80 15.13 -19.85
N SER A 1105 -47.90 16.03 -20.84
CA SER A 1105 -49.14 16.27 -21.59
C SER A 1105 -48.83 16.60 -23.05
N THR A 1106 -49.80 16.40 -23.94
CA THR A 1106 -49.69 16.86 -25.34
C THR A 1106 -50.00 18.34 -25.39
N PHE A 1107 -49.22 19.11 -26.14
CA PHE A 1107 -49.47 20.54 -26.37
C PHE A 1107 -50.71 20.76 -27.26
N SER A 1108 -51.44 21.84 -26.99
CA SER A 1108 -52.61 22.29 -27.76
C SER A 1108 -52.64 23.82 -27.78
N ASP A 1109 -52.75 24.42 -28.97
CA ASP A 1109 -52.82 25.87 -29.14
C ASP A 1109 -53.96 26.47 -28.32
N GLY A 1110 -55.16 25.93 -28.46
CA GLY A 1110 -56.34 26.44 -27.78
C GLY A 1110 -56.21 26.41 -26.26
N ASP A 1111 -55.63 25.35 -25.71
CA ASP A 1111 -55.38 25.24 -24.27
C ASP A 1111 -54.37 26.28 -23.78
N PHE A 1112 -53.27 26.44 -24.50
CA PHE A 1112 -52.25 27.41 -24.15
C PHE A 1112 -52.81 28.83 -24.17
N ILE A 1113 -53.54 29.22 -25.22
CA ILE A 1113 -54.17 30.55 -25.31
C ILE A 1113 -55.19 30.77 -24.18
N MET A 1114 -55.97 29.76 -23.83
CA MET A 1114 -56.94 29.85 -22.74
C MET A 1114 -56.30 29.94 -21.35
N THR A 1115 -55.10 29.40 -21.18
CA THR A 1115 -54.33 29.47 -19.92
C THR A 1115 -53.75 30.87 -19.70
N VAL A 1116 -53.42 31.60 -20.77
CA VAL A 1116 -52.90 32.98 -20.71
C VAL A 1116 -53.78 33.98 -21.47
N PRO A 1117 -55.07 34.14 -21.09
CA PRO A 1117 -56.07 34.84 -21.91
C PRO A 1117 -55.86 36.35 -22.03
N TYR A 1118 -54.99 36.92 -21.17
CA TYR A 1118 -54.64 38.35 -21.16
C TYR A 1118 -53.30 38.65 -21.82
N ASN A 1119 -52.67 37.63 -22.41
CA ASN A 1119 -51.37 37.70 -23.06
C ASN A 1119 -51.51 37.50 -24.58
N ASN A 1120 -50.53 37.98 -25.33
CA ASN A 1120 -50.42 37.78 -26.76
C ASN A 1120 -49.17 36.95 -27.10
N PRO A 1121 -49.20 35.61 -26.92
CA PRO A 1121 -48.03 34.75 -27.15
C PRO A 1121 -47.55 34.80 -28.61
N TYR A 1122 -48.43 35.08 -29.57
CA TYR A 1122 -48.08 35.24 -30.98
C TYR A 1122 -47.12 36.41 -31.23
N ALA A 1123 -47.17 37.45 -30.40
CA ALA A 1123 -46.29 38.61 -30.54
C ALA A 1123 -44.80 38.25 -30.40
N LEU A 1124 -44.48 37.17 -29.68
CA LEU A 1124 -43.10 36.73 -29.43
C LEU A 1124 -42.39 36.19 -30.68
N PHE A 1125 -43.13 35.78 -31.71
CA PHE A 1125 -42.55 35.27 -32.97
C PHE A 1125 -43.14 35.90 -34.24
N ASN A 1126 -44.19 36.72 -34.14
CA ASN A 1126 -44.71 37.52 -35.27
C ASN A 1126 -44.13 38.94 -35.36
N THR A 1127 -43.54 39.44 -34.27
CA THR A 1127 -42.93 40.78 -34.23
C THR A 1127 -41.44 40.67 -34.53
N THR A 1128 -40.89 41.52 -35.41
CA THR A 1128 -39.44 41.60 -35.63
C THR A 1128 -38.81 42.50 -34.55
N LEU A 1129 -37.88 41.94 -33.76
CA LEU A 1129 -37.08 42.68 -32.79
C LEU A 1129 -35.84 43.35 -33.39
#